data_AF-A0A9Q0M1Y3-F1
#
_entry.id   AF-A0A9Q0M1Y3-F1
#
_cell.length_a   1.000
_cell.length_b   1.000
_cell.length_c   1.000
_cell.angle_alpha   90.00
_cell.angle_beta   90.00
_cell.angle_gamma   90.00
#
_symmetry.space_group_name_H-M   'P 1'
#
loop_
_entity.id
_entity.type
_entity.pdbx_description
1 polymer ?
#
loop_
_entity_poly.entity_id
_entity_poly.type
_entity_poly.pdbx_seq_one_letter_code
_entity_poly.pdbx_strand_id
1 'polypeptide(L)'
;MAQSEYIYTNDTPVVQLDACTAFQNLTTEEKLYAHHLSKASWFGSLVVLFQTSPESPLIFALFKRLFGGQNLAELKSVALKNASMSEDEWRAFLVYVSAFYSNMGNYRGFGDSKFIPNFPKEKFETLIKHSTAYGQDPGFFDFVWKNVQNRLYSLETSQLSLGFEPKGTTTYFSSNMTEADSKIVKKFLQVNHIDAYNTRALKDEKEYIVRFASILETSDTTDRDYMNNITNFTVDGHKFRLERGDYSPILKILNKYLEQAQKTTRNSTEVSMIGEYIKHFKSGSLDAHKQGSRFWIKNKGPIVETYIGFIENYRDPAGQRAEFEGFVAVVNKEMSKKFLSLVNGAASFLPKLPWSKEFEKDHFSQPDFTSLDVLTFTGSGIPAGINIPNYDEIRQNEGFKNVSLGNVITASLKETKPNFLSAEDAKILDKYSVASFEVQVGLHELLGHGSGKLLRAEKDGKLNFDPSKTINPLTGKPVSLWYAANESYDSKFGSLSSAYEECRAECVGLYLSLDSDVLKIFGFSDPEEQKNIIYANWLSMVHKGIESLKMYNPSVKKWLQAHSHARYVITRVLLEASKDLVRIDQIEKSADDGKPDLLISFTKDPVKIQTIGKKAIGDFLIKLQTYKSTGDSQAAIKMFEKYSIVGDDLEYPYLKFREVSISRKKPRRLFVESVTQLNGSTVQLKTFEQTHEGLIQSFQEHFANEPNIENMLVELLHFSVVLVEIAGAVRLFCLNGYMQEDDSDYPESRHPSKWTLSSSIITLFNETINNRNPFHITVAIDRNHYKLVTKHQFTMDISSNDIYNYDTLANPILSLPFTHSKTLDWKFKANLVGEKIHNPAIYLCDQCCLPILIYGRMIPCKHVFCFSCAHKTPNSCSRCSDEVLKIEKCNVGTVFMCRTESCKRTYLSQRDLEAHVKHRHARKGDASQRN
;
A
#
# COMPACT_ATOMS: atom_id res chain seq x y z
N MET A 1 6.29 29.82 5.62
CA MET A 1 5.09 28.96 5.47
C MET A 1 4.53 28.70 6.85
N ALA A 2 3.21 28.70 7.02
CA ALA A 2 2.61 28.47 8.33
C ALA A 2 2.67 26.97 8.67
N GLN A 3 3.16 26.62 9.86
CA GLN A 3 3.24 25.23 10.35
C GLN A 3 1.88 24.50 10.28
N SER A 4 0.78 25.25 10.32
CA SER A 4 -0.59 24.75 10.19
C SER A 4 -0.90 23.98 8.91
N GLU A 5 -0.14 24.19 7.82
CA GLU A 5 -0.36 23.48 6.55
C GLU A 5 0.15 22.02 6.59
N TYR A 6 1.14 21.76 7.46
CA TYR A 6 1.85 20.49 7.57
C TYR A 6 1.44 19.68 8.79
N ILE A 7 0.24 19.92 9.33
CA ILE A 7 -0.32 19.14 10.44
C ILE A 7 -1.73 18.66 10.10
N TYR A 8 -2.16 17.58 10.75
CA TYR A 8 -3.58 17.30 10.92
C TYR A 8 -4.03 17.96 12.23
N THR A 9 -5.15 18.67 12.18
CA THR A 9 -5.70 19.38 13.33
C THR A 9 -6.49 18.44 14.24
N ASN A 10 -6.64 18.78 15.52
CA ASN A 10 -7.28 17.91 16.53
C ASN A 10 -8.78 17.62 16.25
N ASP A 11 -9.41 18.41 15.40
CA ASP A 11 -10.78 18.25 14.92
C ASP A 11 -10.88 17.35 13.67
N THR A 12 -9.78 16.74 13.23
CA THR A 12 -9.77 15.78 12.11
C THR A 12 -10.73 14.62 12.42
N PRO A 13 -11.81 14.43 11.65
CA PRO A 13 -12.81 13.42 11.95
C PRO A 13 -12.36 12.02 11.51
N VAL A 14 -12.74 11.00 12.28
CA VAL A 14 -12.71 9.59 11.91
C VAL A 14 -14.13 9.13 11.62
N VAL A 15 -14.34 8.44 10.51
CA VAL A 15 -15.63 7.89 10.11
C VAL A 15 -15.50 6.41 9.82
N GLN A 16 -16.48 5.62 10.25
CA GLN A 16 -16.49 4.18 10.00
C GLN A 16 -16.92 3.92 8.56
N LEU A 17 -16.15 3.07 7.88
CA LEU A 17 -16.54 2.50 6.61
C LEU A 17 -17.43 1.28 6.89
N ASP A 18 -18.74 1.49 6.85
CA ASP A 18 -19.71 0.45 7.22
C ASP A 18 -19.90 -0.56 6.08
N ALA A 19 -19.63 -1.83 6.36
CA ALA A 19 -19.87 -2.95 5.46
C ALA A 19 -20.68 -4.07 6.15
N CYS A 20 -21.31 -3.80 7.29
CA CYS A 20 -21.93 -4.83 8.13
C CYS A 20 -23.06 -5.56 7.40
N THR A 21 -24.00 -4.82 6.81
CA THR A 21 -25.14 -5.38 6.08
C THR A 21 -24.69 -6.17 4.86
N ALA A 22 -23.72 -5.66 4.09
CA ALA A 22 -23.17 -6.35 2.94
C ALA A 22 -22.46 -7.65 3.36
N PHE A 23 -21.63 -7.61 4.41
CA PHE A 23 -20.91 -8.76 4.95
C PHE A 23 -21.82 -9.83 5.54
N GLN A 24 -22.87 -9.45 6.30
CA GLN A 24 -23.80 -10.40 6.91
C GLN A 24 -24.50 -11.28 5.86
N ASN A 25 -24.81 -10.69 4.70
CA ASN A 25 -25.45 -11.32 3.56
C ASN A 25 -24.54 -12.22 2.70
N LEU A 26 -23.26 -12.37 3.08
CA LEU A 26 -22.34 -13.34 2.48
C LEU A 26 -22.56 -14.74 3.07
N THR A 27 -22.46 -15.75 2.22
CA THR A 27 -22.34 -17.16 2.62
C THR A 27 -21.03 -17.41 3.37
N THR A 28 -20.92 -18.54 4.08
CA THR A 28 -19.70 -18.89 4.82
C THR A 28 -18.46 -18.94 3.90
N GLU A 29 -18.60 -19.50 2.70
CA GLU A 29 -17.51 -19.59 1.71
C GLU A 29 -17.12 -18.20 1.18
N GLU A 30 -18.09 -17.34 0.86
CA GLU A 30 -17.82 -15.96 0.43
C GLU A 30 -17.14 -15.15 1.52
N LYS A 31 -17.49 -15.36 2.80
CA LYS A 31 -16.81 -14.70 3.92
C LYS A 31 -15.37 -15.17 4.07
N LEU A 32 -15.09 -16.46 3.86
CA LEU A 32 -13.72 -17.00 3.86
C LEU A 32 -12.89 -16.44 2.70
N TYR A 33 -13.48 -16.38 1.52
CA TYR A 33 -12.87 -15.77 0.33
C TYR A 33 -12.52 -14.30 0.58
N ALA A 34 -13.50 -13.51 1.02
CA ALA A 34 -13.32 -12.12 1.37
C ALA A 34 -12.27 -11.92 2.48
N HIS A 35 -12.26 -12.78 3.51
CA HIS A 35 -11.27 -12.72 4.59
C HIS A 35 -9.83 -12.87 4.09
N HIS A 36 -9.57 -13.89 3.27
CA HIS A 36 -8.22 -14.15 2.76
C HIS A 36 -7.77 -13.06 1.78
N LEU A 37 -8.66 -12.55 0.93
CA LEU A 37 -8.37 -11.40 0.07
C LEU A 37 -8.08 -10.14 0.89
N SER A 38 -8.90 -9.84 1.92
CA SER A 38 -8.67 -8.70 2.81
C SER A 38 -7.30 -8.80 3.48
N LYS A 39 -6.92 -9.98 3.98
CA LYS A 39 -5.60 -10.21 4.56
C LYS A 39 -4.48 -9.99 3.53
N ALA A 40 -4.63 -10.48 2.31
CA ALA A 40 -3.66 -10.24 1.24
C ALA A 40 -3.46 -8.73 0.98
N SER A 41 -4.56 -7.96 0.89
CA SER A 41 -4.51 -6.51 0.71
C SER A 41 -3.80 -5.79 1.87
N TRP A 42 -4.21 -6.06 3.12
CA TRP A 42 -3.59 -5.45 4.32
C TRP A 42 -2.09 -5.74 4.45
N PHE A 43 -1.65 -6.98 4.22
CA PHE A 43 -0.22 -7.27 4.26
C PHE A 43 0.52 -6.64 3.09
N GLY A 44 -0.08 -6.61 1.90
CA GLY A 44 0.48 -5.93 0.74
C GLY A 44 0.69 -4.44 0.94
N SER A 45 -0.21 -3.76 1.65
CA SER A 45 -0.11 -2.31 1.86
C SER A 45 1.12 -1.89 2.67
N LEU A 46 1.80 -2.81 3.35
CA LEU A 46 3.09 -2.54 3.97
C LEU A 46 4.16 -2.13 2.92
N VAL A 47 3.99 -2.51 1.65
CA VAL A 47 4.83 -2.03 0.54
C VAL A 47 4.73 -0.50 0.40
N VAL A 48 3.55 0.09 0.62
CA VAL A 48 3.31 1.54 0.47
C VAL A 48 4.16 2.38 1.42
N LEU A 49 4.52 1.84 2.59
CA LEU A 49 5.47 2.47 3.51
C LEU A 49 6.82 2.72 2.82
N PHE A 50 7.32 1.74 2.06
CA PHE A 50 8.57 1.85 1.31
C PHE A 50 8.46 2.65 0.01
N GLN A 51 7.24 2.86 -0.51
CA GLN A 51 6.95 3.71 -1.67
C GLN A 51 6.68 5.18 -1.30
N THR A 52 6.47 5.47 -0.02
CA THR A 52 6.17 6.82 0.46
C THR A 52 7.43 7.58 0.86
N SER A 53 8.12 7.17 1.93
CA SER A 53 9.31 7.87 2.43
C SER A 53 10.28 6.93 3.13
N PRO A 54 11.60 7.27 3.19
CA PRO A 54 12.60 6.43 3.84
C PRO A 54 12.28 6.10 5.31
N GLU A 55 11.64 7.03 6.03
CA GLU A 55 11.33 6.88 7.44
C GLU A 55 10.00 6.16 7.73
N SER A 56 9.09 6.06 6.75
CA SER A 56 7.75 5.48 6.95
C SER A 56 7.76 4.05 7.50
N PRO A 57 8.59 3.10 7.01
CA PRO A 57 8.64 1.74 7.56
C PRO A 57 9.00 1.71 9.05
N LEU A 58 9.92 2.57 9.49
CA LEU A 58 10.35 2.66 10.89
C LEU A 58 9.30 3.33 11.77
N ILE A 59 8.60 4.35 11.26
CA ILE A 59 7.49 4.98 11.99
C ILE A 59 6.35 3.98 12.21
N PHE A 60 6.02 3.16 11.20
CA PHE A 60 5.04 2.10 11.36
C PHE A 60 5.49 1.08 12.41
N ALA A 61 6.75 0.62 12.33
CA ALA A 61 7.32 -0.32 13.29
C ALA A 61 7.30 0.24 14.73
N LEU A 62 7.61 1.52 14.90
CA LEU A 62 7.52 2.25 16.17
C LEU A 62 6.10 2.16 16.75
N PHE A 63 5.09 2.56 15.97
CA PHE A 63 3.70 2.58 16.43
C PHE A 63 3.15 1.18 16.69
N LYS A 64 3.41 0.24 15.79
CA LYS A 64 2.96 -1.14 15.94
C LYS A 64 3.48 -1.75 17.24
N ARG A 65 4.74 -1.50 17.61
CA ARG A 65 5.29 -2.00 18.88
C ARG A 65 4.84 -1.19 20.10
N LEU A 66 4.74 0.14 19.98
CA LEU A 66 4.30 1.01 21.06
C LEU A 66 2.87 0.69 21.51
N PHE A 67 1.93 0.59 20.56
CA PHE A 67 0.53 0.24 20.85
C PHE A 67 0.31 -1.26 21.10
N GLY A 68 1.24 -2.12 20.67
CA GLY A 68 1.21 -3.55 20.96
C GLY A 68 1.70 -3.91 22.37
N GLY A 69 2.57 -3.08 22.97
CA GLY A 69 3.19 -3.37 24.26
C GLY A 69 2.37 -2.97 25.50
N GLN A 70 1.32 -2.16 25.33
CA GLN A 70 0.42 -1.73 26.41
C GLN A 70 -0.91 -1.21 25.86
N ASN A 71 -1.95 -1.19 26.69
CA ASN A 71 -3.23 -0.64 26.25
C ASN A 71 -3.20 0.90 26.18
N LEU A 72 -4.19 1.47 25.50
CA LEU A 72 -4.21 2.89 25.23
C LEU A 72 -4.39 3.76 26.50
N ALA A 73 -5.13 3.28 27.49
CA ALA A 73 -5.32 4.00 28.75
C ALA A 73 -4.01 4.08 29.55
N GLU A 74 -3.24 3.01 29.56
CA GLU A 74 -1.90 2.97 30.14
C GLU A 74 -0.96 3.94 29.41
N LEU A 75 -0.96 3.92 28.07
CA LEU A 75 -0.11 4.81 27.28
C LEU A 75 -0.49 6.28 27.47
N LYS A 76 -1.80 6.58 27.57
CA LYS A 76 -2.29 7.92 27.93
C LYS A 76 -1.80 8.34 29.30
N SER A 77 -1.83 7.44 30.30
CA SER A 77 -1.30 7.74 31.63
C SER A 77 0.18 8.09 31.58
N VAL A 78 0.99 7.40 30.77
CA VAL A 78 2.41 7.73 30.55
C VAL A 78 2.55 9.10 29.88
N ALA A 79 1.74 9.39 28.85
CA ALA A 79 1.76 10.67 28.16
C ALA A 79 1.49 11.86 29.10
N LEU A 80 0.43 11.77 29.92
CA LEU A 80 0.03 12.85 30.81
C LEU A 80 0.98 12.99 32.01
N LYS A 81 1.37 11.89 32.66
CA LYS A 81 2.14 11.93 33.91
C LYS A 81 3.65 12.03 33.71
N ASN A 82 4.20 11.32 32.72
CA ASN A 82 5.65 11.24 32.51
C ASN A 82 6.11 12.20 31.41
N ALA A 83 5.42 12.22 30.27
CA ALA A 83 5.77 13.11 29.15
C ALA A 83 5.22 14.54 29.29
N SER A 84 4.44 14.81 30.34
CA SER A 84 3.81 16.12 30.59
C SER A 84 3.04 16.65 29.37
N MET A 85 2.38 15.75 28.63
CA MET A 85 1.51 16.11 27.53
C MET A 85 0.18 16.66 28.08
N SER A 86 -0.37 17.69 27.45
CA SER A 86 -1.76 18.08 27.68
C SER A 86 -2.72 17.08 27.01
N GLU A 87 -4.01 17.17 27.34
CA GLU A 87 -5.05 16.42 26.63
C GLU A 87 -5.08 16.75 25.13
N ASP A 88 -4.83 18.01 24.75
CA ASP A 88 -4.75 18.43 23.35
C ASP A 88 -3.52 17.84 22.63
N GLU A 89 -2.37 17.75 23.31
CA GLU A 89 -1.17 17.13 22.75
C GLU A 89 -1.35 15.61 22.62
N TRP A 90 -2.00 14.96 23.59
CA TRP A 90 -2.38 13.56 23.50
C TRP A 90 -3.32 13.31 22.31
N ARG A 91 -4.32 14.19 22.14
CA ARG A 91 -5.21 14.14 20.98
C ARG A 91 -4.44 14.31 19.67
N ALA A 92 -3.52 15.27 19.60
CA ALA A 92 -2.66 15.50 18.45
C ALA A 92 -1.79 14.27 18.11
N PHE A 93 -1.31 13.54 19.13
CA PHE A 93 -0.60 12.28 18.93
C PHE A 93 -1.49 11.21 18.28
N LEU A 94 -2.70 10.99 18.79
CA LEU A 94 -3.62 10.02 18.21
C LEU A 94 -4.05 10.39 16.79
N VAL A 95 -4.27 11.69 16.53
CA VAL A 95 -4.55 12.22 15.18
C VAL A 95 -3.39 11.95 14.24
N TYR A 96 -2.15 12.21 14.66
CA TYR A 96 -0.96 11.96 13.85
C TYR A 96 -0.82 10.47 13.49
N VAL A 97 -0.96 9.58 14.47
CA VAL A 97 -0.88 8.12 14.26
C VAL A 97 -2.00 7.67 13.32
N SER A 98 -3.22 8.14 13.52
CA SER A 98 -4.36 7.78 12.68
C SER A 98 -4.16 8.24 11.23
N ALA A 99 -3.67 9.46 11.04
CA ALA A 99 -3.35 9.98 9.73
C ALA A 99 -2.21 9.20 9.08
N PHE A 100 -1.15 8.89 9.82
CA PHE A 100 -0.03 8.06 9.35
C PHE A 100 -0.52 6.69 8.84
N TYR A 101 -1.34 6.00 9.64
CA TYR A 101 -1.93 4.72 9.26
C TYR A 101 -2.85 4.82 8.04
N SER A 102 -3.73 5.82 8.00
CA SER A 102 -4.66 6.01 6.88
C SER A 102 -3.98 6.34 5.55
N ASN A 103 -2.78 6.93 5.59
CA ASN A 103 -2.00 7.28 4.40
C ASN A 103 -0.87 6.28 4.11
N MET A 104 -0.70 5.23 4.94
CA MET A 104 0.45 4.31 4.91
C MET A 104 1.80 5.03 4.81
N GLY A 105 1.95 6.14 5.55
CA GLY A 105 3.15 6.97 5.55
C GLY A 105 2.91 8.40 6.06
N ASN A 106 3.98 9.17 6.20
CA ASN A 106 3.95 10.55 6.73
C ASN A 106 3.74 11.65 5.66
N TYR A 107 3.16 11.29 4.51
CA TYR A 107 2.74 12.19 3.44
C TYR A 107 1.28 11.92 3.10
N ARG A 108 0.50 12.97 2.83
CA ARG A 108 -0.91 12.82 2.49
C ARG A 108 -1.05 12.09 1.15
N GLY A 109 -1.75 10.95 1.10
CA GLY A 109 -2.04 10.22 -0.15
C GLY A 109 -2.87 11.03 -1.14
N PHE A 110 -3.51 12.11 -0.68
CA PHE A 110 -4.09 13.13 -1.53
C PHE A 110 -3.38 14.48 -1.35
N GLY A 111 -2.58 14.84 -2.34
CA GLY A 111 -1.85 16.11 -2.41
C GLY A 111 -0.37 16.00 -2.08
N ASP A 112 0.11 14.82 -1.67
CA ASP A 112 1.52 14.46 -1.51
C ASP A 112 2.35 15.40 -0.61
N SER A 113 1.69 16.19 0.23
CA SER A 113 2.34 17.06 1.21
C SER A 113 2.72 16.27 2.47
N LYS A 114 3.88 16.55 3.05
CA LYS A 114 4.28 16.01 4.35
C LYS A 114 3.31 16.45 5.44
N PHE A 115 3.20 15.64 6.49
CA PHE A 115 2.63 16.10 7.75
C PHE A 115 3.46 15.62 8.94
N ILE A 116 3.53 16.45 9.98
CA ILE A 116 4.32 16.23 11.18
C ILE A 116 3.43 16.14 12.42
N PRO A 117 3.91 15.57 13.54
CA PRO A 117 3.16 15.57 14.80
C PRO A 117 2.97 17.00 15.34
N ASN A 118 1.75 17.33 15.78
CA ASN A 118 1.41 18.66 16.31
C ASN A 118 1.64 18.78 17.84
N PHE A 119 2.81 18.33 18.31
CA PHE A 119 3.26 18.43 19.70
C PHE A 119 4.80 18.30 19.77
N PRO A 120 5.47 18.80 20.84
CA PRO A 120 6.94 18.84 20.90
C PRO A 120 7.61 17.47 20.78
N LYS A 121 8.74 17.44 20.05
CA LYS A 121 9.54 16.23 19.79
C LYS A 121 10.05 15.59 21.09
N GLU A 122 10.44 16.39 22.07
CA GLU A 122 10.99 15.97 23.36
C GLU A 122 9.95 15.22 24.20
N LYS A 123 8.68 15.63 24.10
CA LYS A 123 7.56 14.93 24.76
C LYS A 123 7.31 13.58 24.11
N PHE A 124 7.43 13.49 22.78
CA PHE A 124 7.32 12.20 22.09
C PHE A 124 8.43 11.24 22.53
N GLU A 125 9.68 11.70 22.56
CA GLU A 125 10.80 10.89 23.04
C GLU A 125 10.57 10.40 24.48
N THR A 126 10.08 11.28 25.36
CA THR A 126 9.78 10.95 26.75
C THR A 126 8.66 9.92 26.86
N LEU A 127 7.60 10.03 26.06
CA LEU A 127 6.51 9.05 25.97
C LEU A 127 7.04 7.67 25.56
N ILE A 128 7.91 7.61 24.54
CA ILE A 128 8.52 6.36 24.08
C ILE A 128 9.35 5.75 25.22
N LYS A 129 10.29 6.50 25.80
CA LYS A 129 11.23 5.98 26.83
C LYS A 129 10.55 5.51 28.12
N HIS A 130 9.39 6.06 28.45
CA HIS A 130 8.61 5.65 29.63
C HIS A 130 7.50 4.65 29.32
N SER A 131 7.36 4.23 28.06
CA SER A 131 6.39 3.20 27.68
C SER A 131 6.82 1.83 28.21
N THR A 132 5.84 0.97 28.49
CA THR A 132 6.05 -0.44 28.82
C THR A 132 6.76 -1.17 27.69
N ALA A 133 6.43 -0.82 26.44
CA ALA A 133 7.06 -1.39 25.25
C ALA A 133 8.57 -1.10 25.21
N TYR A 134 9.00 0.10 25.60
CA TYR A 134 10.42 0.44 25.72
C TYR A 134 11.13 -0.42 26.75
N GLY A 135 10.52 -0.65 27.92
CA GLY A 135 11.09 -1.52 28.95
C GLY A 135 11.30 -2.97 28.49
N GLN A 136 10.51 -3.45 27.52
CA GLN A 136 10.63 -4.80 26.96
C GLN A 136 11.72 -4.94 25.89
N ASP A 137 11.96 -3.91 25.08
CA ASP A 137 12.99 -3.91 24.04
C ASP A 137 13.59 -2.50 23.81
N PRO A 138 14.43 -2.00 24.73
CA PRO A 138 15.01 -0.66 24.63
C PRO A 138 15.85 -0.48 23.35
N GLY A 139 16.59 -1.53 22.95
CA GLY A 139 17.49 -1.49 21.81
C GLY A 139 16.76 -1.24 20.49
N PHE A 140 15.60 -1.84 20.29
CA PHE A 140 14.76 -1.54 19.14
C PHE A 140 14.28 -0.09 19.13
N PHE A 141 13.75 0.41 20.24
CA PHE A 141 13.20 1.76 20.29
C PHE A 141 14.29 2.83 20.14
N ASP A 142 15.45 2.63 20.75
CA ASP A 142 16.61 3.52 20.59
C ASP A 142 17.08 3.53 19.12
N PHE A 143 17.16 2.36 18.48
CA PHE A 143 17.50 2.26 17.06
C PHE A 143 16.48 3.00 16.18
N VAL A 144 15.18 2.69 16.35
CA VAL A 144 14.12 3.27 15.53
C VAL A 144 14.06 4.79 15.74
N TRP A 145 14.00 5.26 16.99
CA TRP A 145 13.90 6.68 17.31
C TRP A 145 15.10 7.46 16.77
N LYS A 146 16.32 6.95 16.93
CA LYS A 146 17.54 7.57 16.37
C LYS A 146 17.45 7.82 14.87
N ASN A 147 16.85 6.90 14.13
CA ASN A 147 16.76 6.97 12.66
C ASN A 147 15.56 7.77 12.13
N VAL A 148 14.50 7.99 12.93
CA VAL A 148 13.29 8.69 12.45
C VAL A 148 13.11 10.09 13.03
N GLN A 149 13.59 10.37 14.25
CA GLN A 149 13.19 11.53 15.04
C GLN A 149 13.39 12.89 14.34
N ASN A 150 14.44 13.01 13.50
CA ASN A 150 14.73 14.26 12.80
C ASN A 150 13.87 14.42 11.55
N ARG A 151 13.75 13.36 10.73
CA ARG A 151 12.90 13.37 9.53
C ARG A 151 11.41 13.49 9.89
N LEU A 152 10.99 12.89 11.00
CA LEU A 152 9.61 12.95 11.48
C LEU A 152 9.09 14.39 11.69
N TYR A 153 9.94 15.29 12.17
CA TYR A 153 9.60 16.69 12.45
C TYR A 153 10.18 17.70 11.45
N SER A 154 10.95 17.25 10.45
CA SER A 154 11.59 18.14 9.49
C SER A 154 10.58 18.80 8.55
N LEU A 155 10.72 20.12 8.41
CA LEU A 155 10.02 20.97 7.44
C LEU A 155 11.01 21.59 6.43
N GLU A 156 12.13 20.92 6.18
CA GLU A 156 13.04 21.29 5.10
C GLU A 156 12.34 21.23 3.74
N THR A 157 12.62 22.21 2.87
CA THR A 157 11.95 22.37 1.57
C THR A 157 11.97 21.11 0.70
N SER A 158 13.07 20.35 0.72
CA SER A 158 13.22 19.08 -0.01
C SER A 158 12.31 17.96 0.50
N GLN A 159 11.72 18.13 1.67
CA GLN A 159 10.88 17.11 2.32
C GLN A 159 9.41 17.52 2.38
N LEU A 160 9.03 18.75 2.00
CA LEU A 160 7.65 19.23 2.19
C LEU A 160 6.61 18.53 1.29
N SER A 161 7.04 17.92 0.19
CA SER A 161 6.19 17.14 -0.71
C SER A 161 6.92 15.95 -1.32
N LEU A 162 6.17 14.98 -1.84
CA LEU A 162 6.76 13.98 -2.71
C LEU A 162 7.15 14.61 -4.05
N GLY A 163 8.27 14.17 -4.63
CA GLY A 163 8.84 14.78 -5.82
C GLY A 163 10.31 14.45 -6.04
N PHE A 164 10.89 14.99 -7.10
CA PHE A 164 12.34 15.02 -7.26
C PHE A 164 12.97 16.16 -6.45
N GLU A 165 14.18 15.94 -5.95
CA GLU A 165 15.03 16.98 -5.36
C GLU A 165 15.27 18.13 -6.37
N PRO A 166 15.43 19.39 -5.91
CA PRO A 166 15.50 19.85 -4.51
C PRO A 166 14.15 20.18 -3.86
N LYS A 167 13.04 19.95 -4.57
CA LYS A 167 11.69 20.43 -4.18
C LYS A 167 10.79 19.33 -3.62
N GLY A 168 11.28 18.11 -3.50
CA GLY A 168 10.54 16.99 -2.95
C GLY A 168 11.42 15.76 -2.76
N THR A 169 10.83 14.74 -2.15
CA THR A 169 11.47 13.46 -1.88
C THR A 169 10.71 12.31 -2.52
N THR A 170 11.40 11.24 -2.89
CA THR A 170 10.76 10.04 -3.45
C THR A 170 11.57 8.81 -3.10
N THR A 171 10.89 7.67 -3.04
CA THR A 171 11.50 6.36 -2.82
C THR A 171 11.29 5.40 -4.00
N TYR A 172 10.59 5.84 -5.05
CA TYR A 172 10.54 5.17 -6.36
C TYR A 172 11.88 5.25 -7.10
N PHE A 173 12.66 6.28 -6.78
CA PHE A 173 14.02 6.52 -7.26
C PHE A 173 14.99 6.57 -6.07
N SER A 174 16.24 6.14 -6.25
CA SER A 174 17.27 6.36 -5.23
C SER A 174 17.59 7.84 -5.07
N SER A 175 18.01 8.27 -3.87
CA SER A 175 18.16 9.69 -3.49
C SER A 175 19.16 10.48 -4.34
N ASN A 176 20.06 9.81 -5.05
CA ASN A 176 21.03 10.39 -5.97
C ASN A 176 20.52 10.55 -7.41
N MET A 177 19.24 10.27 -7.68
CA MET A 177 18.61 10.42 -8.99
C MET A 177 17.80 11.71 -9.08
N THR A 178 17.88 12.33 -10.25
CA THR A 178 17.18 13.57 -10.61
C THR A 178 16.08 13.31 -11.65
N GLU A 179 15.30 14.34 -11.97
CA GLU A 179 14.35 14.28 -13.09
C GLU A 179 15.04 13.93 -14.42
N ALA A 180 16.30 14.38 -14.62
CA ALA A 180 17.07 14.02 -15.81
C ALA A 180 17.39 12.52 -15.86
N ASP A 181 17.76 11.92 -14.73
CA ASP A 181 17.96 10.48 -14.63
C ASP A 181 16.67 9.70 -14.95
N SER A 182 15.52 10.20 -14.49
CA SER A 182 14.22 9.57 -14.79
C SER A 182 13.92 9.49 -16.29
N LYS A 183 14.38 10.47 -17.08
CA LYS A 183 14.23 10.51 -18.55
C LYS A 183 15.09 9.45 -19.23
N ILE A 184 16.31 9.21 -18.72
CA ILE A 184 17.22 8.16 -19.21
C ILE A 184 16.60 6.78 -18.92
N VAL A 185 16.13 6.56 -17.69
CA VAL A 185 15.44 5.30 -17.32
C VAL A 185 14.19 5.09 -18.16
N LYS A 186 13.37 6.13 -18.37
CA LYS A 186 12.19 6.06 -19.24
C LYS A 186 12.55 5.60 -20.65
N LYS A 187 13.62 6.14 -21.24
CA LYS A 187 14.07 5.73 -22.58
C LYS A 187 14.50 4.27 -22.61
N PHE A 188 15.22 3.81 -21.59
CA PHE A 188 15.58 2.39 -21.46
C PHE A 188 14.36 1.48 -21.37
N LEU A 189 13.37 1.83 -20.55
CA LEU A 189 12.13 1.07 -20.42
C LEU A 189 11.37 1.02 -21.75
N GLN A 190 11.27 2.14 -22.47
CA GLN A 190 10.60 2.21 -23.77
C GLN A 190 11.27 1.36 -24.85
N VAL A 191 12.60 1.43 -24.99
CA VAL A 191 13.35 0.66 -25.99
C VAL A 191 13.25 -0.84 -25.75
N ASN A 192 13.10 -1.24 -24.49
CA ASN A 192 12.99 -2.64 -24.09
C ASN A 192 11.56 -3.11 -23.84
N HIS A 193 10.55 -2.27 -24.13
CA HIS A 193 9.13 -2.57 -23.93
C HIS A 193 8.78 -3.03 -22.50
N ILE A 194 9.39 -2.40 -21.50
CA ILE A 194 9.16 -2.69 -20.09
C ILE A 194 8.18 -1.66 -19.51
N ASP A 195 7.02 -2.15 -19.08
CA ASP A 195 6.07 -1.37 -18.28
C ASP A 195 6.56 -1.22 -16.83
N ALA A 196 6.54 0.00 -16.29
CA ALA A 196 7.24 0.30 -15.03
C ALA A 196 6.42 0.06 -13.76
N TYR A 197 5.15 -0.36 -13.86
CA TYR A 197 4.17 -0.43 -12.76
C TYR A 197 4.74 -1.02 -11.46
N ASN A 198 5.37 -2.19 -11.52
CA ASN A 198 5.92 -2.90 -10.35
C ASN A 198 7.44 -2.73 -10.18
N THR A 199 8.00 -1.59 -10.59
CA THR A 199 9.46 -1.35 -10.54
C THR A 199 9.85 -0.16 -9.66
N ARG A 200 11.09 -0.20 -9.17
CA ARG A 200 11.84 0.99 -8.72
C ARG A 200 13.07 1.20 -9.59
N ALA A 201 13.57 2.43 -9.64
CA ALA A 201 14.83 2.75 -10.27
C ALA A 201 15.87 3.15 -9.23
N LEU A 202 17.06 2.58 -9.32
CA LEU A 202 18.20 2.97 -8.51
C LEU A 202 19.35 3.36 -9.41
N LYS A 203 20.29 4.13 -8.86
CA LYS A 203 21.51 4.52 -9.54
C LYS A 203 22.68 4.21 -8.62
N ASP A 204 23.57 3.34 -9.07
CA ASP A 204 24.89 3.23 -8.47
C ASP A 204 25.89 4.11 -9.24
N GLU A 205 27.17 4.03 -8.90
CA GLU A 205 28.18 4.91 -9.50
C GLU A 205 28.53 4.56 -10.96
N LYS A 206 28.05 3.43 -11.50
CA LYS A 206 28.43 2.92 -12.83
C LYS A 206 27.23 2.61 -13.73
N GLU A 207 26.06 2.33 -13.16
CA GLU A 207 24.88 1.88 -13.90
C GLU A 207 23.56 2.25 -13.21
N TYR A 208 22.49 2.24 -13.99
CA TYR A 208 21.11 2.31 -13.51
C TYR A 208 20.57 0.90 -13.26
N ILE A 209 19.79 0.74 -12.20
CA ILE A 209 19.18 -0.53 -11.82
C ILE A 209 17.66 -0.37 -11.91
N VAL A 210 17.00 -1.23 -12.68
CA VAL A 210 15.54 -1.37 -12.64
C VAL A 210 15.23 -2.61 -11.81
N ARG A 211 14.60 -2.41 -10.65
CA ARG A 211 14.30 -3.48 -9.69
C ARG A 211 12.81 -3.81 -9.68
N PHE A 212 12.45 -5.05 -9.99
CA PHE A 212 11.09 -5.56 -9.98
C PHE A 212 10.67 -6.05 -8.58
N ALA A 213 9.45 -5.68 -8.18
CA ALA A 213 8.81 -6.22 -6.99
C ALA A 213 8.43 -7.69 -7.18
N SER A 214 8.94 -8.56 -6.31
CA SER A 214 8.70 -10.01 -6.38
C SER A 214 9.19 -10.74 -5.13
N ILE A 215 8.67 -11.95 -4.93
CA ILE A 215 9.15 -12.90 -3.91
C ILE A 215 10.52 -13.48 -4.30
N LEU A 216 10.66 -13.87 -5.57
CA LEU A 216 11.88 -14.49 -6.05
C LEU A 216 12.98 -13.44 -6.22
N GLU A 217 14.17 -13.77 -5.74
CA GLU A 217 15.33 -12.90 -5.82
C GLU A 217 16.01 -12.99 -7.20
N THR A 218 16.91 -12.04 -7.48
CA THR A 218 17.69 -12.02 -8.73
C THR A 218 18.55 -13.27 -8.94
N SER A 219 18.99 -13.91 -7.85
CA SER A 219 19.76 -15.16 -7.87
C SER A 219 18.95 -16.35 -8.36
N ASP A 220 17.63 -16.30 -8.25
CA ASP A 220 16.73 -17.33 -8.78
C ASP A 220 16.53 -17.10 -10.28
N THR A 221 16.74 -18.15 -11.09
CA THR A 221 16.66 -18.09 -12.56
C THR A 221 15.30 -18.50 -13.12
N THR A 222 14.35 -18.89 -12.27
CA THR A 222 13.02 -19.37 -12.69
C THR A 222 12.06 -18.21 -12.98
N ASP A 223 11.11 -18.42 -13.92
CA ASP A 223 10.01 -17.51 -14.22
C ASP A 223 10.42 -16.04 -14.49
N ARG A 224 11.57 -15.81 -15.14
CA ARG A 224 12.12 -14.46 -15.39
C ARG A 224 12.33 -14.13 -16.87
N ASP A 225 11.54 -14.73 -17.76
CA ASP A 225 11.67 -14.52 -19.22
C ASP A 225 11.54 -13.05 -19.62
N TYR A 226 10.68 -12.30 -18.93
CA TYR A 226 10.52 -10.85 -19.11
C TYR A 226 11.81 -10.05 -18.82
N MET A 227 12.77 -10.61 -18.07
CA MET A 227 14.11 -10.06 -17.87
C MET A 227 15.12 -10.67 -18.84
N ASN A 228 15.07 -12.00 -19.06
CA ASN A 228 16.05 -12.72 -19.89
C ASN A 228 15.95 -12.34 -21.37
N ASN A 229 14.76 -11.96 -21.85
CA ASN A 229 14.53 -11.56 -23.24
C ASN A 229 15.04 -10.15 -23.56
N ILE A 230 15.46 -9.39 -22.55
CA ILE A 230 16.04 -8.07 -22.72
C ILE A 230 17.48 -8.21 -23.20
N THR A 231 17.78 -7.64 -24.36
CA THR A 231 19.13 -7.70 -24.97
C THR A 231 19.85 -6.36 -24.93
N ASN A 232 19.12 -5.25 -24.85
CA ASN A 232 19.70 -3.91 -24.85
C ASN A 232 19.85 -3.33 -23.44
N PHE A 233 21.03 -3.49 -22.86
CA PHE A 233 21.40 -2.95 -21.54
C PHE A 233 22.15 -1.61 -21.59
N THR A 234 22.21 -0.95 -22.75
CA THR A 234 22.89 0.35 -22.88
C THR A 234 22.06 1.33 -23.70
N VAL A 235 21.75 2.49 -23.12
CA VAL A 235 21.01 3.57 -23.79
C VAL A 235 21.77 4.88 -23.58
N ASP A 236 22.08 5.56 -24.69
CA ASP A 236 22.83 6.84 -24.69
C ASP A 236 24.16 6.77 -23.90
N GLY A 237 24.86 5.64 -23.97
CA GLY A 237 26.11 5.42 -23.24
C GLY A 237 25.94 5.06 -21.75
N HIS A 238 24.70 5.07 -21.23
CA HIS A 238 24.40 4.65 -19.87
C HIS A 238 24.09 3.15 -19.81
N LYS A 239 24.71 2.47 -18.84
CA LYS A 239 24.51 1.03 -18.61
C LYS A 239 23.34 0.78 -17.66
N PHE A 240 22.67 -0.33 -17.88
CA PHE A 240 21.53 -0.78 -17.10
C PHE A 240 21.73 -2.21 -16.61
N ARG A 241 21.17 -2.50 -15.44
CA ARG A 241 20.98 -3.86 -14.92
C ARG A 241 19.54 -4.04 -14.44
N LEU A 242 19.03 -5.24 -14.63
CA LEU A 242 17.71 -5.64 -14.12
C LEU A 242 17.89 -6.50 -12.87
N GLU A 243 17.14 -6.18 -11.83
CA GLU A 243 17.08 -6.94 -10.58
C GLU A 243 15.63 -7.27 -10.25
N ARG A 244 15.39 -8.32 -9.47
CA ARG A 244 14.11 -8.61 -8.83
C ARG A 244 14.32 -9.02 -7.37
N GLY A 245 13.24 -9.01 -6.60
CA GLY A 245 13.21 -9.33 -5.17
C GLY A 245 12.72 -8.17 -4.29
N ASP A 246 12.30 -7.04 -4.88
CA ASP A 246 11.82 -5.92 -4.08
C ASP A 246 10.61 -6.35 -3.24
N TYR A 247 10.63 -5.98 -1.97
CA TYR A 247 9.59 -6.29 -0.98
C TYR A 247 9.32 -7.79 -0.74
N SER A 248 10.25 -8.68 -1.09
CA SER A 248 10.06 -10.15 -1.02
C SER A 248 9.41 -10.67 0.27
N PRO A 249 9.83 -10.27 1.49
CA PRO A 249 9.21 -10.75 2.73
C PRO A 249 7.72 -10.40 2.84
N ILE A 250 7.34 -9.19 2.43
CA ILE A 250 5.95 -8.71 2.46
C ILE A 250 5.11 -9.48 1.42
N LEU A 251 5.64 -9.60 0.20
CA LEU A 251 4.96 -10.29 -0.89
C LEU A 251 4.76 -11.79 -0.61
N LYS A 252 5.65 -12.43 0.15
CA LYS A 252 5.47 -13.82 0.63
C LYS A 252 4.24 -13.96 1.51
N ILE A 253 4.03 -13.04 2.45
CA ILE A 253 2.86 -13.06 3.34
C ILE A 253 1.59 -12.81 2.53
N LEU A 254 1.60 -11.81 1.65
CA LEU A 254 0.49 -11.54 0.73
C LEU A 254 0.12 -12.79 -0.08
N ASN A 255 1.10 -13.43 -0.73
CA ASN A 255 0.83 -14.60 -1.58
C ASN A 255 0.29 -15.78 -0.78
N LYS A 256 0.78 -16.02 0.45
CA LYS A 256 0.22 -17.04 1.34
C LYS A 256 -1.29 -16.86 1.51
N TYR A 257 -1.78 -15.62 1.65
CA TYR A 257 -3.21 -15.34 1.76
C TYR A 257 -3.95 -15.45 0.42
N LEU A 258 -3.34 -15.04 -0.70
CA LEU A 258 -3.93 -15.29 -2.03
C LEU A 258 -4.08 -16.79 -2.33
N GLU A 259 -3.11 -17.62 -1.93
CA GLU A 259 -3.18 -19.08 -2.05
C GLU A 259 -4.32 -19.68 -1.21
N GLN A 260 -4.63 -19.10 -0.04
CA GLN A 260 -5.82 -19.52 0.72
C GLN A 260 -7.11 -19.04 0.04
N ALA A 261 -7.14 -17.79 -0.45
CA ALA A 261 -8.29 -17.26 -1.19
C ALA A 261 -8.61 -18.11 -2.42
N GLN A 262 -7.59 -18.56 -3.17
CA GLN A 262 -7.77 -19.40 -4.35
C GLN A 262 -8.53 -20.70 -4.04
N LYS A 263 -8.31 -21.31 -2.87
CA LYS A 263 -8.99 -22.55 -2.43
C LYS A 263 -10.47 -22.35 -2.11
N THR A 264 -10.90 -21.09 -1.95
CA THR A 264 -12.27 -20.69 -1.58
C THR A 264 -13.01 -20.00 -2.72
N THR A 265 -12.44 -20.01 -3.93
CA THR A 265 -13.05 -19.43 -5.13
C THR A 265 -14.26 -20.23 -5.59
N ARG A 266 -15.20 -19.56 -6.29
CA ARG A 266 -16.49 -20.15 -6.67
C ARG A 266 -16.57 -20.53 -8.14
N ASN A 267 -15.64 -20.06 -8.96
CA ASN A 267 -15.62 -20.33 -10.39
C ASN A 267 -14.19 -20.40 -10.94
N SER A 268 -14.03 -21.02 -12.10
CA SER A 268 -12.73 -21.17 -12.75
C SER A 268 -12.07 -19.84 -13.11
N THR A 269 -12.87 -18.80 -13.39
CA THR A 269 -12.35 -17.47 -13.71
C THR A 269 -11.63 -16.86 -12.51
N GLU A 270 -12.18 -16.96 -11.31
CA GLU A 270 -11.55 -16.53 -10.06
C GLU A 270 -10.30 -17.36 -9.73
N VAL A 271 -10.34 -18.68 -9.94
CA VAL A 271 -9.16 -19.55 -9.78
C VAL A 271 -8.02 -19.07 -10.66
N SER A 272 -8.29 -18.84 -11.95
CA SER A 272 -7.31 -18.38 -12.92
C SER A 272 -6.81 -16.97 -12.61
N MET A 273 -7.72 -16.05 -12.28
CA MET A 273 -7.39 -14.67 -11.87
C MET A 273 -6.41 -14.65 -10.69
N ILE A 274 -6.74 -15.33 -9.60
CA ILE A 274 -5.88 -15.38 -8.40
C ILE A 274 -4.58 -16.13 -8.67
N GLY A 275 -4.62 -17.20 -9.47
CA GLY A 275 -3.41 -17.93 -9.85
C GLY A 275 -2.40 -17.05 -10.58
N GLU A 276 -2.87 -16.18 -11.47
CA GLU A 276 -2.02 -15.22 -12.18
C GLU A 276 -1.51 -14.08 -11.27
N TYR A 277 -2.31 -13.63 -10.29
CA TYR A 277 -1.82 -12.69 -9.27
C TYR A 277 -0.75 -13.30 -8.37
N ILE A 278 -0.93 -14.54 -7.92
CA ILE A 278 0.09 -15.29 -7.18
C ILE A 278 1.38 -15.37 -8.00
N LYS A 279 1.27 -15.72 -9.29
CA LYS A 279 2.41 -15.77 -10.21
C LYS A 279 3.09 -14.41 -10.36
N HIS A 280 2.33 -13.34 -10.53
CA HIS A 280 2.85 -11.97 -10.61
C HIS A 280 3.70 -11.61 -9.39
N PHE A 281 3.15 -11.72 -8.18
CA PHE A 281 3.88 -11.36 -6.97
C PHE A 281 5.03 -12.32 -6.69
N LYS A 282 4.93 -13.59 -7.13
CA LYS A 282 6.01 -14.56 -6.99
C LYS A 282 7.20 -14.19 -7.87
N SER A 283 6.97 -13.99 -9.17
CA SER A 283 8.04 -13.89 -10.17
C SER A 283 8.46 -12.47 -10.51
N GLY A 284 7.56 -11.50 -10.33
CA GLY A 284 7.72 -10.11 -10.78
C GLY A 284 7.18 -9.83 -12.19
N SER A 285 6.54 -10.82 -12.83
CA SER A 285 6.02 -10.68 -14.20
C SER A 285 4.75 -9.83 -14.25
N LEU A 286 4.81 -8.67 -14.91
CA LEU A 286 3.62 -7.85 -15.15
C LEU A 286 2.65 -8.50 -16.14
N ASP A 287 3.15 -9.32 -17.07
CA ASP A 287 2.30 -10.08 -18.00
C ASP A 287 1.36 -11.04 -17.27
N ALA A 288 1.82 -11.65 -16.17
CA ALA A 288 0.96 -12.43 -15.29
C ALA A 288 -0.13 -11.55 -14.67
N HIS A 289 0.20 -10.34 -14.18
CA HIS A 289 -0.81 -9.42 -13.64
C HIS A 289 -1.85 -9.04 -14.69
N LYS A 290 -1.40 -8.63 -15.88
CA LYS A 290 -2.24 -8.36 -17.05
C LYS A 290 -3.17 -9.53 -17.36
N GLN A 291 -2.64 -10.76 -17.37
CA GLN A 291 -3.44 -11.96 -17.61
C GLN A 291 -4.49 -12.20 -16.50
N GLY A 292 -4.12 -11.98 -15.24
CA GLY A 292 -5.07 -11.97 -14.12
C GLY A 292 -6.17 -10.93 -14.32
N SER A 293 -5.83 -9.71 -14.76
CA SER A 293 -6.79 -8.65 -15.06
C SER A 293 -7.74 -8.99 -16.22
N ARG A 294 -7.28 -9.74 -17.23
CA ARG A 294 -8.16 -10.27 -18.29
C ARG A 294 -9.20 -11.24 -17.74
N PHE A 295 -8.79 -12.14 -16.84
CA PHE A 295 -9.75 -13.02 -16.16
C PHE A 295 -10.71 -12.21 -15.28
N TRP A 296 -10.21 -11.21 -14.56
CA TRP A 296 -11.02 -10.33 -13.73
C TRP A 296 -12.11 -9.58 -14.52
N ILE A 297 -11.80 -9.03 -15.69
CA ILE A 297 -12.81 -8.36 -16.55
C ILE A 297 -13.90 -9.34 -17.01
N LYS A 298 -13.52 -10.59 -17.26
CA LYS A 298 -14.43 -11.67 -17.66
C LYS A 298 -15.29 -12.18 -16.50
N ASN A 299 -14.87 -11.97 -15.25
CA ASN A 299 -15.67 -12.29 -14.07
C ASN A 299 -16.79 -11.25 -13.89
N LYS A 300 -17.94 -11.47 -14.53
CA LYS A 300 -19.09 -10.54 -14.49
C LYS A 300 -19.95 -10.79 -13.25
N GLY A 301 -20.31 -9.72 -12.55
CA GLY A 301 -21.22 -9.74 -11.39
C GLY A 301 -20.79 -10.61 -10.20
N PRO A 302 -19.50 -10.63 -9.77
CA PRO A 302 -19.13 -11.38 -8.59
C PRO A 302 -19.77 -10.78 -7.32
N ILE A 303 -20.13 -11.62 -6.36
CA ILE A 303 -20.67 -11.15 -5.06
C ILE A 303 -19.58 -10.47 -4.22
N VAL A 304 -18.36 -10.97 -4.29
CA VAL A 304 -17.15 -10.38 -3.68
C VAL A 304 -16.26 -9.92 -4.83
N GLU A 305 -16.23 -8.62 -5.07
CA GLU A 305 -15.37 -7.99 -6.07
C GLU A 305 -14.02 -7.65 -5.43
N THR A 306 -12.94 -7.85 -6.19
CA THR A 306 -11.58 -7.59 -5.68
C THR A 306 -10.62 -7.28 -6.81
N TYR A 307 -9.62 -6.46 -6.50
CA TYR A 307 -8.44 -6.24 -7.34
C TYR A 307 -7.25 -5.92 -6.45
N ILE A 308 -6.04 -6.31 -6.85
CA ILE A 308 -4.83 -6.18 -6.04
C ILE A 308 -3.59 -6.09 -6.92
N GLY A 309 -2.64 -5.22 -6.58
CA GLY A 309 -1.37 -5.07 -7.32
C GLY A 309 -0.78 -3.68 -7.24
N PHE A 310 0.14 -3.40 -8.17
CA PHE A 310 0.69 -2.06 -8.39
C PHE A 310 -0.16 -1.37 -9.47
N ILE A 311 -1.14 -0.56 -9.06
CA ILE A 311 -2.26 -0.16 -9.94
C ILE A 311 -2.17 1.30 -10.40
N GLU A 312 -2.09 2.25 -9.47
CA GLU A 312 -2.19 3.68 -9.74
C GLU A 312 -0.82 4.37 -9.68
N ASN A 313 -0.50 5.21 -10.68
CA ASN A 313 0.81 5.84 -10.84
C ASN A 313 0.86 7.32 -10.41
N TYR A 314 -0.12 7.79 -9.64
CA TYR A 314 -0.25 9.20 -9.25
C TYR A 314 0.93 9.74 -8.44
N ARG A 315 1.52 8.91 -7.57
CA ARG A 315 2.53 9.33 -6.59
C ARG A 315 3.97 9.15 -7.06
N ASP A 316 4.17 8.49 -8.20
CA ASP A 316 5.48 8.50 -8.87
C ASP A 316 5.69 9.89 -9.51
N PRO A 317 6.73 10.65 -9.13
CA PRO A 317 7.01 11.94 -9.77
C PRO A 317 7.27 11.86 -11.28
N ALA A 318 7.60 10.67 -11.81
CA ALA A 318 7.72 10.43 -13.24
C ALA A 318 6.45 9.85 -13.90
N GLY A 319 5.40 9.55 -13.12
CA GLY A 319 4.10 9.06 -13.59
C GLY A 319 4.14 7.72 -14.33
N GLN A 320 5.03 6.80 -13.96
CA GLN A 320 5.21 5.51 -14.66
C GLN A 320 5.12 4.30 -13.73
N ARG A 321 5.59 4.42 -12.49
CA ARG A 321 5.56 3.39 -11.45
C ARG A 321 4.29 3.53 -10.65
N ALA A 322 3.74 2.40 -10.21
CA ALA A 322 2.49 2.40 -9.49
C ALA A 322 2.68 2.12 -7.99
N GLU A 323 1.84 2.74 -7.19
CA GLU A 323 1.64 2.40 -5.79
C GLU A 323 0.94 1.05 -5.68
N PHE A 324 1.31 0.27 -4.65
CA PHE A 324 0.57 -0.93 -4.29
C PHE A 324 -0.79 -0.55 -3.70
N GLU A 325 -1.86 -1.16 -4.21
CA GLU A 325 -3.18 -1.11 -3.59
C GLU A 325 -3.89 -2.46 -3.68
N GLY A 326 -4.91 -2.64 -2.85
CA GLY A 326 -5.76 -3.81 -2.88
C GLY A 326 -7.11 -3.52 -2.24
N PHE A 327 -8.18 -3.99 -2.87
CA PHE A 327 -9.52 -3.85 -2.33
C PHE A 327 -10.33 -5.13 -2.37
N VAL A 328 -11.27 -5.22 -1.44
CA VAL A 328 -12.33 -6.22 -1.37
C VAL A 328 -13.62 -5.47 -1.12
N ALA A 329 -14.58 -5.60 -2.03
CA ALA A 329 -15.87 -4.96 -1.93
C ALA A 329 -16.98 -5.99 -2.16
N VAL A 330 -18.09 -5.81 -1.48
CA VAL A 330 -19.20 -6.75 -1.47
C VAL A 330 -20.40 -6.11 -2.14
N VAL A 331 -21.08 -6.86 -3.00
CA VAL A 331 -22.35 -6.42 -3.58
C VAL A 331 -23.36 -6.20 -2.47
N ASN A 332 -23.88 -4.97 -2.39
CA ASN A 332 -24.97 -4.67 -1.48
C ASN A 332 -26.27 -5.25 -2.05
N LYS A 333 -26.59 -6.49 -1.69
CA LYS A 333 -27.76 -7.23 -2.20
C LYS A 333 -29.08 -6.52 -1.93
N GLU A 334 -29.19 -5.74 -0.85
CA GLU A 334 -30.39 -4.96 -0.55
C GLU A 334 -30.53 -3.77 -1.49
N MET A 335 -29.45 -3.01 -1.70
CA MET A 335 -29.41 -1.93 -2.69
C MET A 335 -29.67 -2.45 -4.11
N SER A 336 -29.05 -3.57 -4.49
CA SER A 336 -29.29 -4.20 -5.78
C SER A 336 -30.76 -4.59 -5.99
N LYS A 337 -31.47 -5.04 -4.94
CA LYS A 337 -32.92 -5.31 -5.02
C LYS A 337 -33.73 -4.03 -5.26
N LYS A 338 -33.39 -2.93 -4.59
CA LYS A 338 -34.03 -1.62 -4.80
C LYS A 338 -33.80 -1.13 -6.23
N PHE A 339 -32.57 -1.21 -6.73
CA PHE A 339 -32.21 -0.84 -8.10
C PHE A 339 -32.88 -1.72 -9.15
N LEU A 340 -32.97 -3.03 -8.92
CA LEU A 340 -33.72 -3.93 -9.81
C LEU A 340 -35.20 -3.57 -9.84
N SER A 341 -35.79 -3.23 -8.70
CA SER A 341 -37.18 -2.78 -8.62
C SER A 341 -37.39 -1.46 -9.37
N LEU A 342 -36.44 -0.52 -9.26
CA LEU A 342 -36.44 0.75 -10.00
C LEU A 342 -36.36 0.51 -11.52
N VAL A 343 -35.48 -0.39 -11.96
CA VAL A 343 -35.34 -0.80 -13.37
C VAL A 343 -36.60 -1.47 -13.88
N ASN A 344 -37.19 -2.40 -13.12
CA ASN A 344 -38.45 -3.05 -13.49
C ASN A 344 -39.61 -2.05 -13.60
N GLY A 345 -39.58 -0.97 -12.81
CA GLY A 345 -40.52 0.14 -12.88
C GLY A 345 -40.20 1.21 -13.93
N ALA A 346 -39.07 1.12 -14.65
CA ALA A 346 -38.58 2.18 -15.54
C ALA A 346 -39.61 2.59 -16.61
N ALA A 347 -40.41 1.64 -17.12
CA ALA A 347 -41.48 1.92 -18.08
C ALA A 347 -42.56 2.89 -17.56
N SER A 348 -42.75 2.97 -16.24
CA SER A 348 -43.68 3.90 -15.59
C SER A 348 -43.03 5.24 -15.22
N PHE A 349 -41.70 5.30 -15.12
CA PHE A 349 -40.96 6.51 -14.71
C PHE A 349 -40.40 7.31 -15.88
N LEU A 350 -39.88 6.65 -16.92
CA LEU A 350 -39.34 7.33 -18.11
C LEU A 350 -40.34 8.28 -18.77
N PRO A 351 -41.64 7.94 -18.93
CA PRO A 351 -42.63 8.87 -19.49
C PRO A 351 -42.90 10.10 -18.62
N LYS A 352 -42.45 10.13 -17.36
CA LYS A 352 -42.57 11.29 -16.47
C LYS A 352 -41.46 12.33 -16.73
N LEU A 353 -40.39 11.96 -17.45
CA LEU A 353 -39.33 12.89 -17.82
C LEU A 353 -39.86 13.95 -18.80
N PRO A 354 -39.26 15.17 -18.81
CA PRO A 354 -39.90 16.32 -19.45
C PRO A 354 -39.74 16.37 -20.97
N TRP A 355 -39.11 15.37 -21.61
CA TRP A 355 -38.97 15.28 -23.07
C TRP A 355 -39.97 14.28 -23.67
N SER A 356 -40.24 14.42 -24.98
CA SER A 356 -41.20 13.56 -25.67
C SER A 356 -40.63 12.15 -25.92
N LYS A 357 -41.52 11.20 -26.22
CA LYS A 357 -41.17 9.80 -26.49
C LYS A 357 -40.15 9.65 -27.62
N GLU A 358 -40.17 10.54 -28.61
CA GLU A 358 -39.27 10.52 -29.76
C GLU A 358 -37.80 10.83 -29.36
N PHE A 359 -37.59 11.47 -28.21
CA PHE A 359 -36.28 11.74 -27.61
C PHE A 359 -35.87 10.68 -26.59
N GLU A 360 -36.69 9.64 -26.39
CA GLU A 360 -36.40 8.50 -25.51
C GLU A 360 -36.03 7.26 -26.34
N LYS A 361 -35.24 6.35 -25.75
CA LYS A 361 -34.84 5.10 -26.41
C LYS A 361 -36.07 4.25 -26.74
N ASP A 362 -36.04 3.58 -27.89
CA ASP A 362 -37.15 2.72 -28.34
C ASP A 362 -37.36 1.52 -27.39
N HIS A 363 -36.26 1.02 -26.85
CA HIS A 363 -36.22 -0.02 -25.82
C HIS A 363 -35.28 0.42 -24.69
N PHE A 364 -35.76 0.30 -23.45
CA PHE A 364 -34.93 0.52 -22.28
C PHE A 364 -34.04 -0.70 -22.05
N SER A 365 -32.73 -0.51 -22.17
CA SER A 365 -31.74 -1.52 -21.77
C SER A 365 -31.24 -1.17 -20.37
N GLN A 366 -31.36 -2.12 -19.44
CA GLN A 366 -30.85 -1.96 -18.09
C GLN A 366 -29.33 -1.67 -18.11
N PRO A 367 -28.87 -0.56 -17.49
CA PRO A 367 -27.45 -0.34 -17.28
C PRO A 367 -26.84 -1.40 -16.35
N ASP A 368 -25.63 -1.85 -16.65
CA ASP A 368 -24.84 -2.70 -15.76
C ASP A 368 -24.28 -1.85 -14.61
N PHE A 369 -25.09 -1.66 -13.56
CA PHE A 369 -24.72 -0.87 -12.38
C PHE A 369 -24.80 -1.72 -11.12
N THR A 370 -23.65 -1.90 -10.47
CA THR A 370 -23.54 -2.64 -9.21
C THR A 370 -22.96 -1.70 -8.15
N SER A 371 -23.72 -1.46 -7.08
CA SER A 371 -23.20 -0.76 -5.90
C SER A 371 -22.43 -1.73 -5.03
N LEU A 372 -21.18 -1.37 -4.74
CA LEU A 372 -20.26 -2.17 -3.95
C LEU A 372 -19.96 -1.45 -2.64
N ASP A 373 -20.05 -2.18 -1.54
CA ASP A 373 -19.62 -1.72 -0.23
C ASP A 373 -18.23 -2.26 0.05
N VAL A 374 -17.27 -1.35 0.23
CA VAL A 374 -15.89 -1.68 0.57
C VAL A 374 -15.84 -2.37 1.92
N LEU A 375 -15.36 -3.61 1.94
CA LEU A 375 -14.98 -4.32 3.16
C LEU A 375 -13.53 -4.03 3.53
N THR A 376 -12.66 -3.87 2.53
CA THR A 376 -11.25 -3.57 2.70
C THR A 376 -10.76 -2.73 1.52
N PHE A 377 -10.09 -1.61 1.76
CA PHE A 377 -9.36 -0.87 0.75
C PHE A 377 -8.04 -0.36 1.32
N THR A 378 -6.94 -0.93 0.85
CA THR A 378 -5.62 -0.64 1.39
C THR A 378 -4.76 0.06 0.34
N GLY A 379 -4.04 1.09 0.76
CA GLY A 379 -3.24 1.98 -0.11
C GLY A 379 -2.94 3.28 0.65
N SER A 380 -2.66 4.36 -0.07
CA SER A 380 -2.50 5.71 0.52
C SER A 380 -3.80 6.49 0.67
N GLY A 381 -4.93 5.96 0.18
CA GLY A 381 -6.25 6.57 0.31
C GLY A 381 -7.36 5.68 -0.24
N ILE A 382 -8.60 5.97 0.15
CA ILE A 382 -9.79 5.24 -0.32
C ILE A 382 -10.54 6.13 -1.32
N PRO A 383 -10.68 5.72 -2.59
CA PRO A 383 -11.42 6.47 -3.59
C PRO A 383 -12.94 6.29 -3.43
N ALA A 384 -13.72 7.19 -4.01
CA ALA A 384 -15.18 7.06 -4.09
C ALA A 384 -15.64 6.10 -5.21
N GLY A 385 -14.77 5.84 -6.18
CA GLY A 385 -15.01 4.96 -7.32
C GLY A 385 -13.72 4.71 -8.09
N ILE A 386 -13.70 3.65 -8.88
CA ILE A 386 -12.52 3.19 -9.62
C ILE A 386 -12.90 2.77 -11.04
N ASN A 387 -11.95 2.92 -11.96
CA ASN A 387 -12.06 2.49 -13.36
C ASN A 387 -10.77 1.78 -13.77
N ILE A 388 -10.82 0.44 -13.80
CA ILE A 388 -9.65 -0.43 -13.93
C ILE A 388 -9.93 -1.61 -14.87
N PRO A 389 -8.90 -2.30 -15.42
CA PRO A 389 -7.46 -2.06 -15.21
C PRO A 389 -6.94 -0.82 -15.94
N ASN A 390 -5.72 -0.40 -15.59
CA ASN A 390 -5.01 0.73 -16.22
C ASN A 390 -4.19 0.33 -17.47
N TYR A 391 -4.36 -0.90 -17.96
CA TYR A 391 -3.68 -1.40 -19.15
C TYR A 391 -4.48 -1.04 -20.41
N ASP A 392 -4.05 -0.04 -21.17
CA ASP A 392 -4.75 0.44 -22.37
C ASP A 392 -5.04 -0.68 -23.38
N GLU A 393 -4.10 -1.60 -23.58
CA GLU A 393 -4.28 -2.74 -24.49
C GLU A 393 -5.45 -3.65 -24.08
N ILE A 394 -5.71 -3.79 -22.78
CA ILE A 394 -6.83 -4.57 -22.25
C ILE A 394 -8.11 -3.75 -22.32
N ARG A 395 -8.05 -2.47 -21.93
CA ARG A 395 -9.21 -1.56 -21.96
C ARG A 395 -9.81 -1.45 -23.36
N GLN A 396 -8.97 -1.36 -24.39
CA GLN A 396 -9.40 -1.20 -25.78
C GLN A 396 -9.93 -2.49 -26.40
N ASN A 397 -9.33 -3.64 -26.10
CA ASN A 397 -9.63 -4.90 -26.78
C ASN A 397 -10.60 -5.82 -26.02
N GLU A 398 -10.59 -5.76 -24.69
CA GLU A 398 -11.33 -6.68 -23.82
C GLU A 398 -12.33 -5.97 -22.90
N GLY A 399 -12.05 -4.71 -22.53
CA GLY A 399 -12.91 -3.85 -21.74
C GLY A 399 -12.32 -3.49 -20.37
N PHE A 400 -13.15 -2.91 -19.51
CA PHE A 400 -12.81 -2.46 -18.17
C PHE A 400 -14.04 -2.57 -17.26
N LYS A 401 -13.88 -2.41 -15.95
CA LYS A 401 -15.00 -2.26 -15.01
C LYS A 401 -14.96 -0.88 -14.38
N ASN A 402 -16.14 -0.28 -14.24
CA ASN A 402 -16.37 0.89 -13.42
C ASN A 402 -17.04 0.44 -12.13
N VAL A 403 -16.53 0.90 -11.01
CA VAL A 403 -17.07 0.54 -9.70
C VAL A 403 -17.32 1.81 -8.90
N SER A 404 -18.54 1.95 -8.38
CA SER A 404 -18.92 2.96 -7.41
C SER A 404 -18.90 2.36 -6.01
N LEU A 405 -18.19 3.01 -5.09
CA LEU A 405 -17.97 2.52 -3.72
C LEU A 405 -18.97 3.20 -2.78
N GLY A 406 -20.16 2.58 -2.65
CA GLY A 406 -21.34 3.17 -2.01
C GLY A 406 -21.09 3.61 -0.58
N ASN A 407 -20.61 2.69 0.27
CA ASN A 407 -20.30 3.01 1.66
C ASN A 407 -19.20 4.08 1.84
N VAL A 408 -18.22 4.21 0.94
CA VAL A 408 -17.21 5.29 1.00
C VAL A 408 -17.86 6.65 0.75
N ILE A 409 -18.76 6.72 -0.24
CA ILE A 409 -19.45 7.97 -0.56
C ILE A 409 -20.37 8.35 0.60
N THR A 410 -21.17 7.41 1.11
CA THR A 410 -22.08 7.68 2.24
C THR A 410 -21.34 8.06 3.52
N ALA A 411 -20.21 7.43 3.83
CA ALA A 411 -19.35 7.82 4.95
C ALA A 411 -18.80 9.25 4.76
N SER A 412 -18.52 9.65 3.53
CA SER A 412 -18.08 11.02 3.22
C SER A 412 -19.19 12.08 3.39
N LEU A 413 -20.47 11.68 3.42
CA LEU A 413 -21.63 12.56 3.62
C LEU A 413 -21.95 12.84 5.08
N LYS A 414 -21.51 11.97 6.01
CA LYS A 414 -21.71 12.16 7.46
C LYS A 414 -20.84 13.32 7.94
N GLU A 415 -21.43 14.52 8.05
CA GLU A 415 -20.77 15.69 8.62
C GLU A 415 -21.54 16.17 9.85
N THR A 416 -20.86 16.23 10.99
CA THR A 416 -21.45 16.70 12.26
C THR A 416 -21.86 18.19 12.24
N LYS A 417 -21.39 18.97 11.25
CA LYS A 417 -21.77 20.37 10.99
C LYS A 417 -21.32 20.82 9.59
N PRO A 418 -22.08 20.62 8.49
CA PRO A 418 -21.65 21.10 7.18
C PRO A 418 -21.39 22.61 7.16
N ASN A 419 -20.48 23.07 6.28
CA ASN A 419 -20.28 24.50 6.08
C ASN A 419 -21.50 25.15 5.42
N PHE A 420 -21.66 26.45 5.61
CA PHE A 420 -22.65 27.26 4.88
C PHE A 420 -24.12 26.91 5.12
N LEU A 421 -24.43 26.06 6.08
CA LEU A 421 -25.80 25.67 6.42
C LEU A 421 -26.21 26.20 7.79
N SER A 422 -27.51 26.46 7.94
CA SER A 422 -28.09 26.68 9.26
C SER A 422 -27.98 25.42 10.12
N ALA A 423 -28.02 25.57 11.44
CA ALA A 423 -27.98 24.42 12.36
C ALA A 423 -29.18 23.47 12.17
N GLU A 424 -30.31 23.97 11.68
CA GLU A 424 -31.49 23.14 11.39
C GLU A 424 -31.30 22.32 10.11
N ASP A 425 -30.80 22.95 9.05
CA ASP A 425 -30.57 22.28 7.77
C ASP A 425 -29.43 21.26 7.86
N ALA A 426 -28.40 21.58 8.65
CA ALA A 426 -27.33 20.67 9.02
C ALA A 426 -27.86 19.39 9.68
N LYS A 427 -28.83 19.50 10.62
CA LYS A 427 -29.46 18.33 11.27
C LYS A 427 -30.27 17.49 10.30
N ILE A 428 -30.95 18.11 9.35
CA ILE A 428 -31.73 17.38 8.32
C ILE A 428 -30.76 16.60 7.41
N LEU A 429 -29.67 17.22 6.94
CA LEU A 429 -28.67 16.52 6.14
C LEU A 429 -27.95 15.42 6.93
N ASP A 430 -27.60 15.65 8.20
CA ASP A 430 -26.99 14.62 9.04
C ASP A 430 -27.89 13.37 9.11
N LYS A 431 -29.21 13.56 9.26
CA LYS A 431 -30.18 12.46 9.33
C LYS A 431 -30.47 11.79 7.99
N TYR A 432 -30.62 12.56 6.90
CA TYR A 432 -31.18 12.05 5.64
C TYR A 432 -30.21 12.06 4.44
N SER A 433 -28.98 12.55 4.58
CA SER A 433 -28.02 12.65 3.46
C SER A 433 -27.76 11.29 2.80
N VAL A 434 -27.55 10.23 3.58
CA VAL A 434 -27.34 8.87 3.06
C VAL A 434 -28.55 8.38 2.27
N ALA A 435 -29.75 8.43 2.87
CA ALA A 435 -30.99 8.01 2.22
C ALA A 435 -31.28 8.80 0.93
N SER A 436 -31.13 10.13 0.97
CA SER A 436 -31.33 10.99 -0.19
C SER A 436 -30.30 10.72 -1.30
N PHE A 437 -29.06 10.40 -0.92
CA PHE A 437 -28.00 10.06 -1.85
C PHE A 437 -28.24 8.71 -2.53
N GLU A 438 -28.71 7.69 -1.81
CA GLU A 438 -29.08 6.39 -2.41
C GLU A 438 -30.15 6.56 -3.49
N VAL A 439 -31.19 7.37 -3.21
CA VAL A 439 -32.23 7.71 -4.20
C VAL A 439 -31.63 8.43 -5.39
N GLN A 440 -30.81 9.47 -5.14
CA GLN A 440 -30.18 10.26 -6.19
C GLN A 440 -29.28 9.41 -7.09
N VAL A 441 -28.42 8.55 -6.53
CA VAL A 441 -27.54 7.66 -7.29
C VAL A 441 -28.32 6.65 -8.09
N GLY A 442 -29.30 5.97 -7.50
CA GLY A 442 -30.10 4.99 -8.22
C GLY A 442 -30.82 5.61 -9.42
N LEU A 443 -31.36 6.82 -9.26
CA LEU A 443 -31.99 7.55 -10.36
C LEU A 443 -30.97 8.06 -11.37
N HIS A 444 -29.86 8.66 -10.93
CA HIS A 444 -28.79 9.19 -11.76
C HIS A 444 -28.21 8.12 -12.69
N GLU A 445 -27.86 6.96 -12.14
CA GLU A 445 -27.17 5.89 -12.86
C GLU A 445 -28.14 5.13 -13.77
N LEU A 446 -29.33 4.76 -13.25
CA LEU A 446 -30.24 3.87 -13.98
C LEU A 446 -31.19 4.62 -14.92
N LEU A 447 -31.76 5.75 -14.47
CA LEU A 447 -32.73 6.52 -15.25
C LEU A 447 -32.16 7.82 -15.80
N GLY A 448 -31.06 8.35 -15.25
CA GLY A 448 -30.28 9.43 -15.81
C GLY A 448 -29.52 8.93 -17.01
N HIS A 449 -28.36 8.29 -16.83
CA HIS A 449 -27.55 7.75 -17.93
C HIS A 449 -28.28 6.71 -18.80
N GLY A 450 -29.19 5.93 -18.20
CA GLY A 450 -30.00 4.94 -18.92
C GLY A 450 -31.06 5.53 -19.85
N SER A 451 -31.44 6.81 -19.72
CA SER A 451 -32.46 7.46 -20.54
C SER A 451 -31.90 8.33 -21.67
N GLY A 452 -32.77 8.67 -22.62
CA GLY A 452 -32.50 9.59 -23.70
C GLY A 452 -31.90 8.92 -24.94
N LYS A 453 -32.41 9.30 -26.11
CA LYS A 453 -31.99 8.78 -27.43
C LYS A 453 -31.05 9.73 -28.14
N LEU A 454 -29.98 9.21 -28.73
CA LEU A 454 -29.19 9.95 -29.70
C LEU A 454 -29.83 9.75 -31.09
N LEU A 455 -30.25 10.84 -31.72
CA LEU A 455 -30.78 10.82 -33.09
C LEU A 455 -29.59 10.71 -34.04
N ARG A 456 -29.56 9.68 -34.89
CA ARG A 456 -28.41 9.43 -35.77
C ARG A 456 -28.80 8.83 -37.11
N ALA A 457 -27.91 9.04 -38.08
CA ALA A 457 -27.87 8.31 -39.32
C ALA A 457 -27.00 7.05 -39.17
N GLU A 458 -27.50 5.93 -39.65
CA GLU A 458 -26.75 4.68 -39.80
C GLU A 458 -25.82 4.75 -41.02
N LYS A 459 -24.91 3.77 -41.17
CA LYS A 459 -23.94 3.75 -42.28
C LYS A 459 -24.57 3.72 -43.67
N ASP A 460 -25.79 3.21 -43.79
CA ASP A 460 -26.59 3.15 -45.02
C ASP A 460 -27.42 4.43 -45.26
N GLY A 461 -27.28 5.44 -44.39
CA GLY A 461 -28.01 6.70 -44.46
C GLY A 461 -29.42 6.67 -43.84
N LYS A 462 -29.88 5.52 -43.34
CA LYS A 462 -31.16 5.40 -42.65
C LYS A 462 -31.09 6.11 -41.30
N LEU A 463 -32.12 6.88 -40.96
CA LEU A 463 -32.23 7.50 -39.64
C LEU A 463 -32.81 6.51 -38.63
N ASN A 464 -32.30 6.53 -37.40
CA ASN A 464 -32.84 5.74 -36.29
C ASN A 464 -34.10 6.36 -35.65
N PHE A 465 -34.67 7.40 -36.28
CA PHE A 465 -35.87 8.12 -35.85
C PHE A 465 -36.68 8.59 -37.06
N ASP A 466 -37.93 9.00 -36.84
CA ASP A 466 -38.82 9.53 -37.88
C ASP A 466 -38.77 11.07 -37.91
N PRO A 467 -38.08 11.69 -38.88
CA PRO A 467 -37.90 13.14 -38.92
C PRO A 467 -39.22 13.90 -39.13
N SER A 468 -40.29 13.25 -39.62
CA SER A 468 -41.60 13.88 -39.77
C SER A 468 -42.39 13.96 -38.45
N LYS A 469 -42.04 13.11 -37.47
CA LYS A 469 -42.72 13.02 -36.17
C LYS A 469 -41.89 13.59 -35.02
N THR A 470 -40.57 13.60 -35.15
CA THR A 470 -39.67 14.12 -34.10
C THR A 470 -39.62 15.65 -34.16
N ILE A 471 -40.43 16.30 -33.31
CA ILE A 471 -40.47 17.76 -33.17
C ILE A 471 -39.50 18.22 -32.09
N ASN A 472 -38.63 19.17 -32.43
CA ASN A 472 -37.72 19.81 -31.48
C ASN A 472 -38.53 20.68 -30.49
N PRO A 473 -38.55 20.36 -29.19
CA PRO A 473 -39.39 21.05 -28.21
C PRO A 473 -38.93 22.50 -27.95
N LEU A 474 -37.70 22.87 -28.31
CA LEU A 474 -37.17 24.22 -28.14
C LEU A 474 -37.57 25.16 -29.28
N THR A 475 -37.90 24.63 -30.45
CA THR A 475 -38.19 25.42 -31.65
C THR A 475 -39.61 25.21 -32.20
N GLY A 476 -40.29 24.14 -31.78
CA GLY A 476 -41.60 23.74 -32.31
C GLY A 476 -41.55 23.24 -33.76
N LYS A 477 -40.36 22.96 -34.31
CA LYS A 477 -40.14 22.52 -35.70
C LYS A 477 -39.58 21.10 -35.74
N PRO A 478 -39.69 20.38 -36.87
CA PRO A 478 -38.98 19.10 -37.06
C PRO A 478 -37.49 19.24 -36.78
N VAL A 479 -36.88 18.19 -36.21
CA VAL A 479 -35.43 18.16 -35.96
C VAL A 479 -34.64 18.26 -37.27
N SER A 480 -33.62 19.12 -37.28
CA SER A 480 -32.77 19.38 -38.45
C SER A 480 -31.30 18.97 -38.26
N LEU A 481 -30.96 18.44 -37.07
CA LEU A 481 -29.61 18.03 -36.69
C LEU A 481 -29.66 16.64 -36.04
N TRP A 482 -28.64 15.83 -36.32
CA TRP A 482 -28.42 14.49 -35.78
C TRP A 482 -26.94 14.10 -35.93
N TYR A 483 -26.54 13.00 -35.29
CA TYR A 483 -25.20 12.44 -35.42
C TYR A 483 -25.03 11.70 -36.75
N ALA A 484 -23.90 11.88 -37.43
CA ALA A 484 -23.50 11.02 -38.54
C ALA A 484 -23.07 9.63 -38.04
N ALA A 485 -22.99 8.65 -38.95
CA ALA A 485 -22.72 7.25 -38.61
C ALA A 485 -21.37 7.00 -37.90
N ASN A 486 -20.40 7.90 -38.10
CA ASN A 486 -19.08 7.84 -37.48
C ASN A 486 -18.93 8.78 -36.27
N GLU A 487 -19.99 9.48 -35.87
CA GLU A 487 -19.96 10.42 -34.76
C GLU A 487 -20.53 9.80 -33.49
N SER A 488 -19.87 10.08 -32.36
CA SER A 488 -20.32 9.72 -31.02
C SER A 488 -20.69 10.99 -30.23
N TYR A 489 -21.33 10.78 -29.07
CA TYR A 489 -21.58 11.88 -28.12
C TYR A 489 -20.28 12.62 -27.77
N ASP A 490 -19.25 11.86 -27.38
CA ASP A 490 -17.95 12.41 -27.00
C ASP A 490 -17.24 13.11 -28.17
N SER A 491 -17.34 12.59 -29.40
CA SER A 491 -16.71 13.24 -30.55
C SER A 491 -17.35 14.60 -30.87
N LYS A 492 -18.65 14.78 -30.62
CA LYS A 492 -19.36 16.05 -30.84
C LYS A 492 -19.18 17.05 -29.69
N PHE A 493 -19.19 16.58 -28.45
CA PHE A 493 -19.17 17.43 -27.25
C PHE A 493 -17.76 17.66 -26.69
N GLY A 494 -16.77 16.87 -27.11
CA GLY A 494 -15.37 17.04 -26.74
C GLY A 494 -15.16 17.09 -25.23
N SER A 495 -14.39 18.06 -24.76
CA SER A 495 -14.06 18.22 -23.33
C SER A 495 -15.26 18.54 -22.43
N LEU A 496 -16.40 18.95 -23.00
CA LEU A 496 -17.62 19.24 -22.26
C LEU A 496 -18.46 17.97 -21.98
N SER A 497 -18.23 16.88 -22.72
CA SER A 497 -19.13 15.72 -22.75
C SER A 497 -19.41 15.16 -21.35
N SER A 498 -18.38 14.95 -20.54
CA SER A 498 -18.54 14.41 -19.19
C SER A 498 -19.38 15.33 -18.30
N ALA A 499 -18.95 16.59 -18.09
CA ALA A 499 -19.65 17.51 -17.19
C ALA A 499 -21.11 17.76 -17.61
N TYR A 500 -21.38 17.78 -18.90
CA TYR A 500 -22.73 17.96 -19.44
C TYR A 500 -23.61 16.74 -19.18
N GLU A 501 -23.09 15.54 -19.42
CA GLU A 501 -23.84 14.30 -19.19
C GLU A 501 -24.10 14.06 -17.69
N GLU A 502 -23.10 14.31 -16.83
CA GLU A 502 -23.26 14.30 -15.37
C GLU A 502 -24.37 15.27 -14.92
N CYS A 503 -24.36 16.48 -15.48
CA CYS A 503 -25.39 17.49 -15.18
C CYS A 503 -26.79 17.03 -15.56
N ARG A 504 -26.93 16.38 -16.72
CA ARG A 504 -28.20 15.80 -17.15
C ARG A 504 -28.65 14.67 -16.23
N ALA A 505 -27.77 13.74 -15.88
CA ALA A 505 -28.10 12.62 -15.01
C ALA A 505 -28.45 13.07 -13.57
N GLU A 506 -27.70 14.03 -13.00
CA GLU A 506 -28.02 14.65 -11.71
C GLU A 506 -29.39 15.36 -11.74
N CYS A 507 -29.71 16.07 -12.82
CA CYS A 507 -31.02 16.70 -13.00
C CYS A 507 -32.16 15.68 -13.08
N VAL A 508 -31.97 14.55 -13.77
CA VAL A 508 -32.95 13.46 -13.80
C VAL A 508 -33.19 12.92 -12.39
N GLY A 509 -32.12 12.71 -11.62
CA GLY A 509 -32.21 12.31 -10.21
C GLY A 509 -33.05 13.26 -9.37
N LEU A 510 -32.79 14.57 -9.45
CA LEU A 510 -33.58 15.57 -8.74
C LEU A 510 -35.05 15.56 -9.18
N TYR A 511 -35.30 15.52 -10.49
CA TYR A 511 -36.63 15.60 -11.07
C TYR A 511 -37.51 14.40 -10.66
N LEU A 512 -36.97 13.18 -10.74
CA LEU A 512 -37.69 11.96 -10.39
C LEU A 512 -37.71 11.67 -8.89
N SER A 513 -36.80 12.24 -8.09
CA SER A 513 -36.82 12.11 -6.62
C SER A 513 -38.09 12.69 -5.99
N LEU A 514 -38.80 13.56 -6.72
CA LEU A 514 -40.08 14.15 -6.32
C LEU A 514 -41.27 13.18 -6.40
N ASP A 515 -41.08 11.99 -6.98
CA ASP A 515 -42.12 11.00 -7.21
C ASP A 515 -42.25 10.04 -6.01
N SER A 516 -43.45 9.96 -5.43
CA SER A 516 -43.68 9.15 -4.24
C SER A 516 -43.49 7.64 -4.49
N ASP A 517 -43.77 7.14 -5.70
CA ASP A 517 -43.63 5.72 -6.00
C ASP A 517 -42.15 5.34 -6.16
N VAL A 518 -41.33 6.26 -6.67
CA VAL A 518 -39.87 6.12 -6.62
C VAL A 518 -39.40 6.00 -5.16
N LEU A 519 -39.80 6.91 -4.27
CA LEU A 519 -39.37 6.88 -2.87
C LEU A 519 -39.81 5.61 -2.14
N LYS A 520 -41.00 5.07 -2.44
CA LYS A 520 -41.46 3.78 -1.92
C LYS A 520 -40.57 2.61 -2.33
N ILE A 521 -40.03 2.60 -3.57
CA ILE A 521 -39.08 1.57 -4.01
C ILE A 521 -37.82 1.57 -3.13
N PHE A 522 -37.40 2.74 -2.65
CA PHE A 522 -36.25 2.85 -1.74
C PHE A 522 -36.57 2.56 -0.27
N GLY A 523 -37.84 2.28 0.05
CA GLY A 523 -38.31 1.90 1.38
C GLY A 523 -39.02 3.01 2.14
N PHE A 524 -39.22 4.19 1.55
CA PHE A 524 -39.79 5.36 2.23
C PHE A 524 -41.27 5.49 1.88
N SER A 525 -42.15 5.10 2.80
CA SER A 525 -43.61 5.17 2.62
C SER A 525 -44.28 6.27 3.43
N ASP A 526 -43.62 6.78 4.47
CA ASP A 526 -44.14 7.86 5.30
C ASP A 526 -44.03 9.22 4.57
N PRO A 527 -45.13 10.00 4.44
CA PRO A 527 -45.10 11.26 3.71
C PRO A 527 -44.15 12.33 4.28
N GLU A 528 -43.99 12.43 5.60
CA GLU A 528 -43.08 13.41 6.20
C GLU A 528 -41.62 12.97 6.02
N GLU A 529 -41.33 11.67 6.10
CA GLU A 529 -40.03 11.13 5.75
C GLU A 529 -39.68 11.39 4.27
N GLN A 530 -40.61 11.12 3.35
CA GLN A 530 -40.43 11.41 1.92
C GLN A 530 -40.12 12.89 1.68
N LYS A 531 -40.87 13.79 2.32
CA LYS A 531 -40.65 15.24 2.24
C LYS A 531 -39.24 15.63 2.72
N ASN A 532 -38.77 15.06 3.83
CA ASN A 532 -37.43 15.33 4.35
C ASN A 532 -36.33 14.79 3.44
N ILE A 533 -36.53 13.62 2.83
CA ILE A 533 -35.57 13.03 1.88
C ILE A 533 -35.48 13.89 0.60
N ILE A 534 -36.62 14.34 0.08
CA ILE A 534 -36.67 15.28 -1.05
C ILE A 534 -35.91 16.55 -0.69
N TYR A 535 -36.23 17.17 0.45
CA TYR A 535 -35.57 18.38 0.90
C TYR A 535 -34.06 18.19 1.04
N ALA A 536 -33.62 17.10 1.68
CA ALA A 536 -32.21 16.76 1.85
C ALA A 536 -31.49 16.58 0.50
N ASN A 537 -32.11 15.90 -0.47
CA ASN A 537 -31.53 15.70 -1.79
C ASN A 537 -31.27 17.03 -2.51
N TRP A 538 -32.30 17.90 -2.54
CA TRP A 538 -32.23 19.19 -3.24
C TRP A 538 -31.30 20.19 -2.54
N LEU A 539 -31.34 20.25 -1.20
CA LEU A 539 -30.40 21.06 -0.43
C LEU A 539 -28.96 20.60 -0.63
N SER A 540 -28.72 19.27 -0.61
CA SER A 540 -27.39 18.69 -0.83
C SER A 540 -26.81 19.09 -2.19
N MET A 541 -27.63 19.08 -3.25
CA MET A 541 -27.22 19.54 -4.58
C MET A 541 -26.70 20.99 -4.56
N VAL A 542 -27.46 21.91 -3.96
CA VAL A 542 -27.10 23.33 -3.86
C VAL A 542 -25.85 23.50 -3.01
N HIS A 543 -25.80 22.86 -1.84
CA HIS A 543 -24.66 22.90 -0.93
C HIS A 543 -23.38 22.42 -1.62
N LYS A 544 -23.44 21.27 -2.31
CA LYS A 544 -22.30 20.73 -3.07
C LYS A 544 -21.95 21.59 -4.28
N GLY A 545 -22.90 22.28 -4.91
CA GLY A 545 -22.61 23.23 -5.98
C GLY A 545 -21.75 24.41 -5.53
N ILE A 546 -21.99 24.93 -4.32
CA ILE A 546 -21.16 26.00 -3.74
C ILE A 546 -19.81 25.48 -3.25
N GLU A 547 -19.79 24.34 -2.54
CA GLU A 547 -18.52 23.71 -2.13
C GLU A 547 -17.62 23.37 -3.34
N SER A 548 -18.23 23.07 -4.49
CA SER A 548 -17.54 22.72 -5.74
C SER A 548 -16.67 23.86 -6.28
N LEU A 549 -16.89 25.12 -5.88
CA LEU A 549 -16.05 26.25 -6.29
C LEU A 549 -14.55 26.02 -6.01
N LYS A 550 -14.19 25.22 -5.00
CA LYS A 550 -12.80 24.83 -4.73
C LYS A 550 -12.15 24.02 -5.87
N MET A 551 -12.96 23.40 -6.72
CA MET A 551 -12.56 22.63 -7.91
C MET A 551 -12.50 23.49 -9.18
N TYR A 552 -12.72 24.81 -9.08
CA TYR A 552 -12.48 25.75 -10.17
C TYR A 552 -11.07 26.34 -10.06
N ASN A 553 -10.33 26.36 -11.17
CA ASN A 553 -9.05 27.05 -11.27
C ASN A 553 -9.24 28.41 -11.98
N PRO A 554 -9.13 29.54 -11.24
CA PRO A 554 -9.37 30.86 -11.81
C PRO A 554 -8.28 31.31 -12.80
N SER A 555 -7.04 30.84 -12.65
CA SER A 555 -5.91 31.25 -13.50
C SER A 555 -6.06 30.76 -14.94
N VAL A 556 -6.65 29.57 -15.12
CA VAL A 556 -6.90 28.96 -16.44
C VAL A 556 -8.39 28.87 -16.79
N LYS A 557 -9.25 29.45 -15.95
CA LYS A 557 -10.72 29.45 -16.07
C LYS A 557 -11.33 28.07 -16.37
N LYS A 558 -10.84 27.05 -15.66
CA LYS A 558 -11.19 25.65 -15.91
C LYS A 558 -11.70 24.95 -14.66
N TRP A 559 -12.77 24.18 -14.83
CA TRP A 559 -13.24 23.23 -13.83
C TRP A 559 -12.39 21.96 -13.85
N LEU A 560 -11.95 21.52 -12.68
CA LEU A 560 -11.03 20.38 -12.52
C LEU A 560 -11.75 19.03 -12.35
N GLN A 561 -13.06 19.02 -12.12
CA GLN A 561 -13.83 17.79 -11.93
C GLN A 561 -15.27 17.94 -12.47
N ALA A 562 -15.71 16.95 -13.26
CA ALA A 562 -16.94 17.02 -14.05
C ALA A 562 -18.23 17.14 -13.20
N HIS A 563 -18.36 16.35 -12.13
CA HIS A 563 -19.56 16.40 -11.27
C HIS A 563 -19.65 17.74 -10.50
N SER A 564 -18.51 18.29 -10.08
CA SER A 564 -18.41 19.57 -9.37
C SER A 564 -18.87 20.70 -10.29
N HIS A 565 -18.45 20.64 -11.55
CA HIS A 565 -18.90 21.53 -12.61
C HIS A 565 -20.41 21.41 -12.85
N ALA A 566 -20.92 20.18 -12.97
CA ALA A 566 -22.35 19.89 -13.12
C ALA A 566 -23.18 20.45 -11.96
N ARG A 567 -22.83 20.14 -10.71
CA ARG A 567 -23.55 20.59 -9.51
C ARG A 567 -23.55 22.11 -9.36
N TYR A 568 -22.44 22.77 -9.72
CA TYR A 568 -22.39 24.23 -9.79
C TYR A 568 -23.37 24.78 -10.84
N VAL A 569 -23.39 24.21 -12.05
CA VAL A 569 -24.33 24.61 -13.12
C VAL A 569 -25.78 24.43 -12.67
N ILE A 570 -26.13 23.30 -12.05
CA ILE A 570 -27.48 23.05 -11.52
C ILE A 570 -27.84 24.10 -10.46
N THR A 571 -26.92 24.39 -9.55
CA THR A 571 -27.12 25.42 -8.52
C THR A 571 -27.36 26.79 -9.14
N ARG A 572 -26.63 27.14 -10.20
CA ARG A 572 -26.84 28.39 -10.96
C ARG A 572 -28.20 28.46 -11.65
N VAL A 573 -28.70 27.34 -12.16
CA VAL A 573 -30.06 27.25 -12.73
C VAL A 573 -31.12 27.50 -11.64
N LEU A 574 -30.95 26.91 -10.46
CA LEU A 574 -31.89 27.11 -9.34
C LEU A 574 -31.87 28.55 -8.79
N LEU A 575 -30.68 29.17 -8.69
CA LEU A 575 -30.51 30.56 -8.28
C LEU A 575 -31.15 31.54 -9.28
N GLU A 576 -31.00 31.29 -10.59
CA GLU A 576 -31.65 32.09 -11.64
C GLU A 576 -33.18 31.94 -11.62
N ALA A 577 -33.68 30.77 -11.21
CA ALA A 577 -35.12 30.49 -11.25
C ALA A 577 -35.93 31.29 -10.23
N SER A 578 -35.50 31.36 -8.97
CA SER A 578 -36.16 32.18 -7.93
C SER A 578 -35.36 32.28 -6.64
N LYS A 579 -35.29 33.49 -6.07
CA LYS A 579 -34.75 33.73 -4.71
C LYS A 579 -35.60 33.13 -3.60
N ASP A 580 -36.87 32.83 -3.88
CA ASP A 580 -37.77 32.16 -2.93
C ASP A 580 -37.49 30.65 -2.83
N LEU A 581 -36.74 30.10 -3.79
CA LEU A 581 -36.30 28.71 -3.80
C LEU A 581 -34.93 28.58 -3.12
N VAL A 582 -33.98 29.42 -3.51
CA VAL A 582 -32.61 29.40 -2.98
C VAL A 582 -32.00 30.81 -2.98
N ARG A 583 -31.32 31.16 -1.89
CA ARG A 583 -30.48 32.37 -1.77
C ARG A 583 -29.18 32.04 -1.06
N ILE A 584 -28.12 32.77 -1.36
CA ILE A 584 -26.83 32.66 -0.68
C ILE A 584 -26.47 34.02 -0.10
N ASP A 585 -26.35 34.09 1.22
CA ASP A 585 -25.95 35.30 1.92
C ASP A 585 -24.45 35.23 2.26
N GLN A 586 -23.71 36.31 1.99
CA GLN A 586 -22.34 36.44 2.44
C GLN A 586 -22.32 36.98 3.86
N ILE A 587 -21.58 36.32 4.75
CA ILE A 587 -21.40 36.71 6.14
C ILE A 587 -19.97 37.26 6.28
N GLU A 588 -19.82 38.57 6.44
CA GLU A 588 -18.49 39.18 6.55
C GLU A 588 -17.71 38.73 7.80
N LYS A 589 -18.43 38.49 8.90
CA LYS A 589 -17.88 38.02 10.18
C LYS A 589 -18.78 36.97 10.78
N SER A 590 -18.37 35.71 10.70
CA SER A 590 -19.08 34.59 11.33
C SER A 590 -19.12 34.77 12.85
N ALA A 591 -20.25 34.40 13.46
CA ALA A 591 -20.38 34.37 14.91
C ALA A 591 -19.48 33.30 15.57
N ASP A 592 -19.06 32.29 14.80
CA ASP A 592 -18.25 31.18 15.30
C ASP A 592 -16.77 31.58 15.50
N ASP A 593 -16.18 32.31 14.54
CA ASP A 593 -14.73 32.60 14.53
C ASP A 593 -14.35 33.98 13.97
N GLY A 594 -15.32 34.84 13.67
CA GLY A 594 -15.10 36.18 13.15
C GLY A 594 -14.58 36.26 11.70
N LYS A 595 -14.39 35.13 11.01
CA LYS A 595 -13.92 35.09 9.62
C LYS A 595 -15.08 35.21 8.62
N PRO A 596 -14.83 35.53 7.34
CA PRO A 596 -15.85 35.49 6.30
C PRO A 596 -16.48 34.10 6.15
N ASP A 597 -17.78 34.03 5.88
CA ASP A 597 -18.56 32.80 5.71
C ASP A 597 -19.69 33.00 4.68
N LEU A 598 -20.40 31.93 4.34
CA LEU A 598 -21.61 31.97 3.52
C LEU A 598 -22.78 31.32 4.27
N LEU A 599 -24.01 31.63 3.89
CA LEU A 599 -25.20 30.93 4.36
C LEU A 599 -26.12 30.63 3.18
N ILE A 600 -26.34 29.35 2.92
CA ILE A 600 -27.28 28.84 1.93
C ILE A 600 -28.65 28.74 2.59
N SER A 601 -29.61 29.52 2.09
CA SER A 601 -31.01 29.46 2.49
C SER A 601 -31.81 28.75 1.41
N PHE A 602 -32.15 27.48 1.63
CA PHE A 602 -32.98 26.68 0.73
C PHE A 602 -34.40 26.54 1.29
N THR A 603 -35.41 26.64 0.42
CA THR A 603 -36.81 26.65 0.83
C THR A 603 -37.24 25.34 1.48
N LYS A 604 -37.87 25.43 2.66
CA LYS A 604 -38.50 24.28 3.35
C LYS A 604 -39.93 24.02 2.90
N ASP A 605 -40.46 24.87 2.02
CA ASP A 605 -41.79 24.71 1.45
C ASP A 605 -41.76 23.65 0.33
N PRO A 606 -42.33 22.45 0.55
CA PRO A 606 -42.32 21.38 -0.45
C PRO A 606 -43.10 21.77 -1.72
N VAL A 607 -44.07 22.69 -1.62
CA VAL A 607 -44.83 23.17 -2.78
C VAL A 607 -43.93 23.97 -3.71
N LYS A 608 -43.03 24.81 -3.18
CA LYS A 608 -42.07 25.57 -4.00
C LYS A 608 -41.05 24.67 -4.69
N ILE A 609 -40.62 23.59 -4.05
CA ILE A 609 -39.76 22.58 -4.68
C ILE A 609 -40.53 21.90 -5.84
N GLN A 610 -41.77 21.46 -5.60
CA GLN A 610 -42.60 20.77 -6.59
C GLN A 610 -43.09 21.66 -7.74
N THR A 611 -43.18 22.97 -7.56
CA THR A 611 -43.65 23.92 -8.57
C THR A 611 -42.50 24.66 -9.25
N ILE A 612 -41.77 25.48 -8.52
CA ILE A 612 -40.69 26.33 -9.05
C ILE A 612 -39.45 25.49 -9.35
N GLY A 613 -38.99 24.69 -8.38
CA GLY A 613 -37.79 23.86 -8.53
C GLY A 613 -37.94 22.82 -9.64
N LYS A 614 -39.04 22.05 -9.62
CA LYS A 614 -39.36 21.07 -10.66
C LYS A 614 -39.45 21.69 -12.04
N LYS A 615 -40.09 22.86 -12.18
CA LYS A 615 -40.17 23.55 -13.47
C LYS A 615 -38.79 24.00 -13.96
N ALA A 616 -37.96 24.59 -13.09
CA ALA A 616 -36.61 25.04 -13.44
C ALA A 616 -35.73 23.88 -13.93
N ILE A 617 -35.69 22.78 -13.19
CA ILE A 617 -34.95 21.57 -13.57
C ILE A 617 -35.55 20.92 -14.81
N GLY A 618 -36.87 20.86 -14.93
CA GLY A 618 -37.57 20.31 -16.09
C GLY A 618 -37.26 21.06 -17.39
N ASP A 619 -37.38 22.39 -17.36
CA ASP A 619 -37.08 23.26 -18.51
C ASP A 619 -35.59 23.15 -18.92
N PHE A 620 -34.69 22.99 -17.94
CA PHE A 620 -33.28 22.79 -18.19
C PHE A 620 -32.98 21.39 -18.76
N LEU A 621 -33.62 20.34 -18.23
CA LEU A 621 -33.53 18.98 -18.75
C LEU A 621 -33.99 18.87 -20.20
N ILE A 622 -35.07 19.56 -20.58
CA ILE A 622 -35.53 19.61 -21.98
C ILE A 622 -34.41 20.12 -22.88
N LYS A 623 -33.72 21.20 -22.48
CA LYS A 623 -32.60 21.74 -23.26
C LYS A 623 -31.43 20.76 -23.31
N LEU A 624 -31.02 20.21 -22.16
CA LEU A 624 -29.93 19.25 -22.06
C LEU A 624 -30.17 18.04 -22.96
N GLN A 625 -31.35 17.41 -22.86
CA GLN A 625 -31.69 16.24 -23.65
C GLN A 625 -31.85 16.59 -25.13
N THR A 626 -32.47 17.72 -25.47
CA THR A 626 -32.68 18.10 -26.88
C THR A 626 -31.35 18.27 -27.60
N TYR A 627 -30.43 19.08 -27.05
CA TYR A 627 -29.14 19.31 -27.69
C TYR A 627 -28.26 18.05 -27.71
N LYS A 628 -28.30 17.24 -26.64
CA LYS A 628 -27.65 15.91 -26.63
C LYS A 628 -28.21 15.02 -27.73
N SER A 629 -29.54 14.97 -27.91
CA SER A 629 -30.17 14.05 -28.85
C SER A 629 -29.90 14.44 -30.30
N THR A 630 -29.95 15.74 -30.62
CA THR A 630 -29.72 16.26 -31.97
C THR A 630 -28.23 16.44 -32.31
N GLY A 631 -27.32 16.23 -31.35
CA GLY A 631 -25.89 16.49 -31.54
C GLY A 631 -25.54 17.97 -31.76
N ASP A 632 -26.39 18.88 -31.28
CA ASP A 632 -26.18 20.33 -31.39
C ASP A 632 -25.21 20.81 -30.30
N SER A 633 -23.93 20.47 -30.49
CA SER A 633 -22.89 20.78 -29.50
C SER A 633 -22.63 22.28 -29.37
N GLN A 634 -22.85 23.07 -30.42
CA GLN A 634 -22.66 24.53 -30.36
C GLN A 634 -23.70 25.19 -29.44
N ALA A 635 -24.98 24.85 -29.59
CA ALA A 635 -26.02 25.36 -28.70
C ALA A 635 -25.84 24.83 -27.26
N ALA A 636 -25.45 23.55 -27.12
CA ALA A 636 -25.14 22.95 -25.84
C ALA A 636 -24.02 23.69 -25.10
N ILE A 637 -22.87 23.92 -25.75
CA ILE A 637 -21.72 24.64 -25.19
C ILE A 637 -22.15 26.04 -24.77
N LYS A 638 -22.80 26.80 -25.67
CA LYS A 638 -23.24 28.17 -25.37
C LYS A 638 -24.15 28.25 -24.14
N MET A 639 -25.12 27.34 -24.04
CA MET A 639 -26.02 27.30 -22.88
C MET A 639 -25.27 26.87 -21.62
N PHE A 640 -24.45 25.83 -21.68
CA PHE A 640 -23.77 25.28 -20.49
C PHE A 640 -22.72 26.25 -19.95
N GLU A 641 -21.94 26.89 -20.83
CA GLU A 641 -20.95 27.89 -20.46
C GLU A 641 -21.57 29.09 -19.73
N LYS A 642 -22.76 29.55 -20.15
CA LYS A 642 -23.50 30.62 -19.43
C LYS A 642 -23.61 30.34 -17.93
N TYR A 643 -23.95 29.11 -17.55
CA TYR A 643 -24.08 28.70 -16.15
C TYR A 643 -22.75 28.26 -15.52
N SER A 644 -21.70 28.05 -16.32
CA SER A 644 -20.38 27.60 -15.86
C SER A 644 -19.45 28.73 -15.43
N ILE A 645 -19.75 29.97 -15.81
CA ILE A 645 -18.92 31.15 -15.51
C ILE A 645 -18.83 31.36 -14.00
N VAL A 646 -17.60 31.46 -13.50
CA VAL A 646 -17.29 31.86 -12.12
C VAL A 646 -16.64 33.24 -12.18
N GLY A 647 -17.43 34.28 -11.90
CA GLY A 647 -17.02 35.69 -11.93
C GLY A 647 -17.66 36.47 -10.79
N ASP A 648 -17.08 37.63 -10.48
CA ASP A 648 -17.55 38.52 -9.41
C ASP A 648 -18.54 39.60 -9.90
N ASP A 649 -18.67 39.75 -11.21
CA ASP A 649 -19.56 40.67 -11.93
C ASP A 649 -20.97 40.09 -12.18
N LEU A 650 -21.23 38.88 -11.65
CA LEU A 650 -22.52 38.21 -11.71
C LEU A 650 -23.41 38.62 -10.52
N GLU A 651 -24.64 38.10 -10.47
CA GLU A 651 -25.58 38.36 -9.37
C GLU A 651 -24.97 38.07 -7.98
N TYR A 652 -24.11 37.06 -7.89
CA TYR A 652 -23.33 36.73 -6.71
C TYR A 652 -21.84 36.77 -7.05
N PRO A 653 -20.97 37.18 -6.09
CA PRO A 653 -19.54 37.25 -6.32
C PRO A 653 -18.87 35.88 -6.17
N TYR A 654 -18.94 35.04 -7.20
CA TYR A 654 -18.57 33.63 -7.08
C TYR A 654 -17.07 33.38 -6.88
N LEU A 655 -16.17 34.30 -7.29
CA LEU A 655 -14.74 34.15 -6.96
C LEU A 655 -14.51 34.46 -5.48
N LYS A 656 -15.20 35.45 -4.91
CA LYS A 656 -15.18 35.65 -3.45
C LYS A 656 -15.77 34.46 -2.69
N PHE A 657 -16.86 33.88 -3.18
CA PHE A 657 -17.44 32.67 -2.57
C PHE A 657 -16.45 31.49 -2.62
N ARG A 658 -15.64 31.39 -3.68
CA ARG A 658 -14.56 30.41 -3.78
C ARG A 658 -13.49 30.65 -2.72
N GLU A 659 -13.07 31.90 -2.51
CA GLU A 659 -12.09 32.25 -1.47
C GLU A 659 -12.59 31.86 -0.07
N VAL A 660 -13.86 32.15 0.23
CA VAL A 660 -14.51 31.70 1.48
C VAL A 660 -14.56 30.17 1.54
N SER A 661 -14.94 29.51 0.45
CA SER A 661 -15.01 28.03 0.39
C SER A 661 -13.65 27.37 0.65
N ILE A 662 -12.56 27.96 0.18
CA ILE A 662 -11.20 27.48 0.43
C ILE A 662 -10.77 27.76 1.87
N SER A 663 -11.05 28.96 2.40
CA SER A 663 -10.67 29.33 3.76
C SER A 663 -11.43 28.55 4.84
N ARG A 664 -12.66 28.12 4.52
CA ARG A 664 -13.52 27.28 5.36
C ARG A 664 -13.31 25.78 5.16
N LYS A 665 -12.33 25.37 4.35
CA LYS A 665 -12.05 23.96 4.05
C LYS A 665 -11.77 23.19 5.34
N LYS A 666 -12.54 22.13 5.57
CA LYS A 666 -12.34 21.22 6.70
C LYS A 666 -11.23 20.19 6.41
N PRO A 667 -10.59 19.65 7.46
CA PRO A 667 -9.71 18.50 7.33
C PRO A 667 -10.40 17.34 6.60
N ARG A 668 -9.64 16.59 5.81
CA ARG A 668 -10.16 15.36 5.22
C ARG A 668 -10.42 14.34 6.32
N ARG A 669 -11.53 13.61 6.17
CA ARG A 669 -11.89 12.48 7.04
C ARG A 669 -10.86 11.36 6.92
N LEU A 670 -10.64 10.67 8.02
CA LEU A 670 -9.96 9.38 8.05
C LEU A 670 -11.01 8.28 8.15
N PHE A 671 -10.76 7.14 7.53
CA PHE A 671 -11.68 6.01 7.57
C PHE A 671 -11.17 4.95 8.55
N VAL A 672 -12.05 4.47 9.41
CA VAL A 672 -11.82 3.24 10.18
C VAL A 672 -12.54 2.09 9.50
N GLU A 673 -11.75 1.11 9.08
CA GLU A 673 -12.23 -0.12 8.44
C GLU A 673 -12.45 -1.24 9.46
N SER A 674 -13.34 -2.17 9.13
CA SER A 674 -13.64 -3.32 9.99
C SER A 674 -12.67 -4.48 9.75
N VAL A 675 -12.39 -5.26 10.78
CA VAL A 675 -11.47 -6.41 10.70
C VAL A 675 -12.27 -7.71 10.52
N THR A 676 -11.88 -8.53 9.54
CA THR A 676 -12.38 -9.91 9.44
C THR A 676 -11.54 -10.85 10.31
N GLN A 677 -12.19 -11.59 11.20
CA GLN A 677 -11.56 -12.52 12.14
C GLN A 677 -12.03 -13.94 11.87
N LEU A 678 -11.08 -14.86 11.71
CA LEU A 678 -11.34 -16.28 11.50
C LEU A 678 -11.38 -17.00 12.85
N ASN A 679 -12.55 -17.46 13.25
CA ASN A 679 -12.80 -18.25 14.45
C ASN A 679 -13.24 -19.66 14.04
N GLY A 680 -12.29 -20.60 14.04
CA GLY A 680 -12.50 -21.94 13.49
C GLY A 680 -12.75 -21.88 11.98
N SER A 681 -13.93 -22.33 11.54
CA SER A 681 -14.38 -22.24 10.13
C SER A 681 -15.24 -21.01 9.83
N THR A 682 -15.53 -20.17 10.83
CA THR A 682 -16.44 -19.04 10.69
C THR A 682 -15.67 -17.72 10.67
N VAL A 683 -16.04 -16.82 9.76
CA VAL A 683 -15.47 -15.47 9.71
C VAL A 683 -16.47 -14.49 10.31
N GLN A 684 -16.00 -13.70 11.27
CA GLN A 684 -16.76 -12.64 11.90
C GLN A 684 -16.19 -11.27 11.48
N LEU A 685 -17.06 -10.26 11.45
CA LEU A 685 -16.66 -8.89 11.21
C LEU A 685 -16.64 -8.15 12.55
N LYS A 686 -15.49 -7.59 12.90
CA LYS A 686 -15.34 -6.72 14.05
C LYS A 686 -15.26 -5.27 13.61
N THR A 687 -16.19 -4.47 14.12
CA THR A 687 -16.25 -3.02 13.92
C THR A 687 -15.52 -2.28 15.03
N PHE A 688 -15.18 -1.02 14.78
CA PHE A 688 -14.51 -0.15 15.73
C PHE A 688 -15.26 1.16 15.87
N GLU A 689 -15.07 1.84 17.00
CA GLU A 689 -15.66 3.17 17.21
C GLU A 689 -15.10 4.19 16.20
N GLN A 690 -15.91 5.21 15.86
CA GLN A 690 -15.56 6.31 14.97
C GLN A 690 -14.64 7.33 15.66
N THR A 691 -13.53 6.85 16.19
CA THR A 691 -12.56 7.59 16.99
C THR A 691 -11.15 7.29 16.52
N HIS A 692 -10.19 8.14 16.86
CA HIS A 692 -8.77 7.87 16.55
C HIS A 692 -8.29 6.61 17.27
N GLU A 693 -8.79 6.38 18.48
CA GLU A 693 -8.58 5.19 19.28
C GLU A 693 -9.07 3.93 18.56
N GLY A 694 -10.29 3.95 18.03
CA GLY A 694 -10.85 2.85 17.24
C GLY A 694 -10.06 2.57 15.97
N LEU A 695 -9.60 3.61 15.26
CA LEU A 695 -8.76 3.47 14.07
C LEU A 695 -7.39 2.86 14.39
N ILE A 696 -6.72 3.34 15.45
CA ILE A 696 -5.44 2.78 15.89
C ILE A 696 -5.59 1.31 16.27
N GLN A 697 -6.68 0.97 16.98
CA GLN A 697 -6.98 -0.41 17.35
C GLN A 697 -7.25 -1.28 16.12
N SER A 698 -7.98 -0.80 15.12
CA SER A 698 -8.24 -1.57 13.89
C SER A 698 -6.94 -1.94 13.19
N PHE A 699 -5.99 -1.01 13.08
CA PHE A 699 -4.67 -1.28 12.53
C PHE A 699 -3.90 -2.33 13.34
N GLN A 700 -3.93 -2.30 14.68
CA GLN A 700 -3.30 -3.37 15.47
C GLN A 700 -3.89 -4.75 15.14
N GLU A 701 -5.21 -4.83 14.96
CA GLU A 701 -5.92 -6.09 14.75
C GLU A 701 -5.86 -6.61 13.31
N HIS A 702 -5.74 -5.74 12.30
CA HIS A 702 -5.49 -6.16 10.91
C HIS A 702 -4.20 -7.00 10.79
N PHE A 703 -3.18 -6.62 11.55
CA PHE A 703 -1.84 -7.22 11.54
C PHE A 703 -1.56 -8.22 12.67
N ALA A 704 -2.53 -8.52 13.54
CA ALA A 704 -2.30 -9.34 14.74
C ALA A 704 -1.88 -10.80 14.47
N ASN A 705 -2.19 -11.35 13.29
CA ASN A 705 -1.99 -12.77 12.98
C ASN A 705 -0.57 -13.12 12.52
N GLU A 706 0.29 -12.14 12.24
CA GLU A 706 1.67 -12.37 11.81
C GLU A 706 2.61 -11.65 12.80
N PRO A 707 3.25 -12.39 13.74
CA PRO A 707 4.13 -11.77 14.72
C PRO A 707 5.43 -11.28 14.06
N ASN A 708 6.01 -10.21 14.60
CA ASN A 708 7.31 -9.63 14.18
C ASN A 708 7.33 -8.87 12.84
N ILE A 709 6.19 -8.38 12.35
CA ILE A 709 6.16 -7.48 11.18
C ILE A 709 7.09 -6.28 11.39
N GLU A 710 7.18 -5.75 12.61
CA GLU A 710 8.02 -4.61 12.94
C GLU A 710 9.51 -4.92 12.68
N ASN A 711 9.97 -6.11 13.05
CA ASN A 711 11.34 -6.55 12.79
C ASN A 711 11.57 -6.77 11.29
N MET A 712 10.61 -7.39 10.59
CA MET A 712 10.69 -7.59 9.14
C MET A 712 10.84 -6.25 8.39
N LEU A 713 10.07 -5.23 8.78
CA LEU A 713 10.16 -3.89 8.19
C LEU A 713 11.53 -3.24 8.44
N VAL A 714 12.04 -3.36 9.66
CA VAL A 714 13.38 -2.86 10.02
C VAL A 714 14.47 -3.58 9.24
N GLU A 715 14.43 -4.90 9.15
CA GLU A 715 15.40 -5.70 8.40
C GLU A 715 15.39 -5.33 6.90
N LEU A 716 14.21 -5.25 6.28
CA LEU A 716 14.06 -4.89 4.87
C LEU A 716 14.60 -3.49 4.55
N LEU A 717 14.48 -2.55 5.49
CA LEU A 717 15.07 -1.22 5.35
C LEU A 717 16.61 -1.27 5.44
N HIS A 718 17.18 -2.05 6.36
CA HIS A 718 18.64 -2.20 6.48
C HIS A 718 19.27 -2.77 5.22
N PHE A 719 18.65 -3.77 4.58
CA PHE A 719 19.12 -4.28 3.28
C PHE A 719 19.15 -3.19 2.20
N SER A 720 18.30 -2.16 2.31
CA SER A 720 18.27 -1.04 1.36
C SER A 720 19.36 0.02 1.62
N VAL A 721 19.88 0.14 2.85
CA VAL A 721 20.86 1.17 3.27
C VAL A 721 22.30 0.62 3.36
N VAL A 722 22.46 -0.60 3.86
CA VAL A 722 23.77 -1.19 4.19
C VAL A 722 24.63 -1.51 2.95
N LEU A 723 24.01 -1.73 1.78
CA LEU A 723 24.75 -1.95 0.53
C LEU A 723 25.43 -0.67 0.00
N VAL A 724 24.94 0.52 0.35
CA VAL A 724 25.49 1.80 -0.15
C VAL A 724 26.66 2.29 0.71
N GLU A 725 26.55 2.20 2.04
CA GLU A 725 27.61 2.67 2.95
C GLU A 725 28.84 1.77 2.93
N ILE A 726 28.65 0.45 2.75
CA ILE A 726 29.74 -0.51 2.70
C ILE A 726 30.46 -0.45 1.35
N ALA A 727 29.74 -0.21 0.25
CA ALA A 727 30.35 0.09 -1.04
C ALA A 727 31.15 1.40 -1.01
N GLY A 728 30.64 2.44 -0.35
CA GLY A 728 31.32 3.73 -0.17
C GLY A 728 32.61 3.63 0.68
N ALA A 729 32.57 2.87 1.78
CA ALA A 729 33.73 2.64 2.63
C ALA A 729 34.84 1.85 1.92
N VAL A 730 34.47 0.85 1.11
CA VAL A 730 35.41 0.08 0.28
C VAL A 730 36.01 0.95 -0.83
N ARG A 731 35.24 1.88 -1.43
CA ARG A 731 35.70 2.75 -2.50
C ARG A 731 36.66 3.85 -2.03
N LEU A 732 36.44 4.40 -0.82
CA LEU A 732 37.38 5.35 -0.20
C LEU A 732 38.74 4.71 0.14
N PHE A 733 38.75 3.41 0.41
CA PHE A 733 39.99 2.64 0.63
C PHE A 733 40.78 2.43 -0.69
N CYS A 734 40.09 2.24 -1.82
CA CYS A 734 40.73 2.07 -3.13
C CYS A 734 41.24 3.39 -3.73
N LEU A 735 40.52 4.51 -3.55
CA LEU A 735 40.90 5.82 -4.11
C LEU A 735 42.10 6.48 -3.41
N ASN A 736 42.43 6.07 -2.18
CA ASN A 736 43.56 6.60 -1.41
C ASN A 736 44.86 5.78 -1.56
N GLY A 737 44.96 4.89 -2.55
CA GLY A 737 46.24 4.27 -2.95
C GLY A 737 46.79 3.17 -2.03
N TYR A 738 45.96 2.54 -1.19
CA TYR A 738 46.40 1.48 -0.26
C TYR A 738 46.41 0.06 -0.87
N MET A 739 46.29 -0.07 -2.20
CA MET A 739 46.60 -1.29 -2.94
C MET A 739 47.53 -0.92 -4.11
N GLN A 740 48.79 -1.35 -4.04
CA GLN A 740 49.70 -1.35 -5.19
C GLN A 740 49.52 -2.65 -5.98
N GLU A 741 49.57 -2.55 -7.31
CA GLU A 741 49.76 -3.70 -8.20
C GLU A 741 51.16 -4.28 -7.95
N ASP A 742 51.23 -5.58 -7.65
CA ASP A 742 52.48 -6.34 -7.74
C ASP A 742 52.75 -6.57 -9.24
N ASP A 743 53.59 -5.72 -9.82
CA ASP A 743 54.19 -5.90 -11.13
C ASP A 743 55.27 -6.98 -11.04
N SER A 744 54.94 -8.23 -11.42
CA SER A 744 55.94 -9.17 -11.91
C SER A 744 55.33 -10.23 -12.83
N ASP A 745 55.78 -10.18 -14.09
CA ASP A 745 55.69 -11.16 -15.18
C ASP A 745 54.32 -11.45 -15.82
N TYR A 746 54.04 -10.83 -16.97
CA TYR A 746 53.55 -11.47 -18.22
C TYR A 746 53.53 -10.43 -19.39
N PRO A 747 53.84 -10.80 -20.65
CA PRO A 747 53.96 -9.86 -21.74
C PRO A 747 52.62 -9.51 -22.41
N GLU A 748 52.59 -8.27 -22.90
CA GLU A 748 51.59 -7.54 -23.68
C GLU A 748 50.45 -8.33 -24.36
N SER A 749 49.21 -7.96 -23.98
CA SER A 749 47.99 -7.81 -24.79
C SER A 749 46.73 -8.37 -24.12
N ARG A 750 45.96 -7.51 -23.42
CA ARG A 750 44.48 -7.51 -23.30
C ARG A 750 44.01 -6.48 -22.27
N HIS A 751 42.95 -5.76 -22.63
CA HIS A 751 42.22 -4.77 -21.80
C HIS A 751 41.79 -5.29 -20.41
N PRO A 752 41.82 -4.46 -19.35
CA PRO A 752 41.47 -4.89 -18.00
C PRO A 752 39.95 -4.97 -17.83
N SER A 753 39.46 -6.19 -17.66
CA SER A 753 38.10 -6.48 -17.23
C SER A 753 38.15 -7.41 -16.01
N LYS A 754 37.26 -7.14 -15.04
CA LYS A 754 36.97 -7.90 -13.80
C LYS A 754 37.84 -7.58 -12.57
N TRP A 755 37.31 -6.69 -11.74
CA TRP A 755 37.50 -6.78 -10.29
C TRP A 755 36.55 -7.87 -9.77
N THR A 756 37.08 -8.99 -9.30
CA THR A 756 36.29 -10.03 -8.62
C THR A 756 36.51 -9.90 -7.13
N LEU A 757 35.48 -9.48 -6.39
CA LEU A 757 35.45 -9.67 -4.94
C LEU A 757 35.55 -11.18 -4.67
N SER A 758 36.54 -11.61 -3.88
CA SER A 758 36.66 -13.03 -3.55
C SER A 758 35.38 -13.51 -2.87
N SER A 759 34.93 -14.71 -3.24
CA SER A 759 33.71 -15.37 -2.71
C SER A 759 33.70 -15.49 -1.17
N SER A 760 34.85 -15.36 -0.54
CA SER A 760 35.03 -15.30 0.91
C SER A 760 34.44 -14.03 1.54
N ILE A 761 34.49 -12.85 0.91
CA ILE A 761 33.99 -11.61 1.52
C ILE A 761 32.45 -11.56 1.50
N ILE A 762 31.85 -12.05 0.41
CA ILE A 762 30.39 -12.12 0.24
C ILE A 762 29.78 -13.14 1.22
N THR A 763 30.47 -14.26 1.46
CA THR A 763 29.96 -15.28 2.38
C THR A 763 30.03 -14.79 3.85
N LEU A 764 30.98 -13.91 4.21
CA LEU A 764 31.17 -13.41 5.59
C LEU A 764 30.09 -12.39 5.92
N PHE A 765 29.76 -11.59 4.91
CA PHE A 765 28.65 -10.65 4.93
C PHE A 765 27.30 -11.33 5.11
N ASN A 766 27.05 -12.41 4.35
CA ASN A 766 25.80 -13.17 4.46
C ASN A 766 25.67 -13.91 5.81
N GLU A 767 26.76 -14.41 6.38
CA GLU A 767 26.72 -15.08 7.70
C GLU A 767 26.54 -14.09 8.87
N THR A 768 27.04 -12.87 8.74
CA THR A 768 26.88 -11.81 9.77
C THR A 768 25.46 -11.25 9.79
N ILE A 769 24.84 -11.09 8.61
CA ILE A 769 23.46 -10.63 8.45
C ILE A 769 22.45 -11.69 8.94
N ASN A 770 22.73 -12.98 8.75
CA ASN A 770 21.83 -14.06 9.17
C ASN A 770 21.83 -14.35 10.69
N ASN A 771 22.83 -13.87 11.45
CA ASN A 771 23.02 -14.22 12.86
C ASN A 771 22.57 -13.15 13.89
N ARG A 772 21.68 -12.21 13.51
CA ARG A 772 20.89 -11.36 14.43
C ARG A 772 21.64 -10.83 15.67
N ASN A 773 22.69 -10.02 15.50
CA ASN A 773 23.28 -9.25 16.62
C ASN A 773 23.54 -7.79 16.22
N PRO A 774 23.10 -6.78 16.98
CA PRO A 774 23.18 -5.38 16.56
C PRO A 774 24.39 -4.67 17.19
N PHE A 775 25.40 -4.18 16.44
CA PHE A 775 26.34 -3.19 17.00
C PHE A 775 27.00 -2.22 16.00
N HIS A 776 27.25 -1.02 16.52
CA HIS A 776 27.93 0.15 15.96
C HIS A 776 29.42 -0.08 15.58
N ILE A 777 29.91 0.62 14.55
CA ILE A 777 31.33 0.68 14.16
C ILE A 777 31.86 2.11 14.36
N THR A 778 33.05 2.26 14.95
CA THR A 778 33.84 3.52 14.97
C THR A 778 35.30 3.19 14.61
N VAL A 779 35.94 4.04 13.78
CA VAL A 779 37.30 3.82 13.24
C VAL A 779 38.24 4.94 13.71
N ALA A 780 39.44 4.59 14.20
CA ALA A 780 40.55 5.52 14.45
C ALA A 780 41.87 4.96 13.88
N ILE A 781 42.75 5.83 13.36
CA ILE A 781 43.99 5.48 12.64
C ILE A 781 45.21 6.08 13.36
N ASP A 782 46.25 5.26 13.62
CA ASP A 782 47.58 5.70 14.11
C ASP A 782 48.63 5.63 12.98
N ARG A 783 49.58 6.57 12.98
CA ARG A 783 50.43 6.99 11.86
C ARG A 783 51.69 6.16 11.61
N ASN A 784 51.97 5.07 12.33
CA ASN A 784 53.23 4.33 12.11
C ASN A 784 53.16 2.80 12.01
N HIS A 785 52.00 2.16 12.19
CA HIS A 785 51.82 0.74 11.83
C HIS A 785 50.33 0.50 11.54
N TYR A 786 49.97 0.09 10.32
CA TYR A 786 48.58 -0.10 9.91
C TYR A 786 47.95 -1.31 10.64
N LYS A 787 47.25 -1.05 11.75
CA LYS A 787 46.37 -1.99 12.46
C LYS A 787 45.03 -1.31 12.77
N LEU A 788 43.92 -1.93 12.35
CA LEU A 788 42.58 -1.61 12.84
C LEU A 788 42.47 -2.21 14.26
N VAL A 789 42.36 -1.37 15.29
CA VAL A 789 42.21 -1.81 16.69
C VAL A 789 40.78 -1.51 17.14
N THR A 790 39.99 -2.55 17.39
CA THR A 790 38.78 -2.45 18.21
C THR A 790 39.19 -2.60 19.67
N LYS A 791 38.96 -1.57 20.50
CA LYS A 791 39.13 -1.64 21.96
C LYS A 791 37.94 -0.93 22.62
N HIS A 792 37.27 -1.62 23.52
CA HIS A 792 36.39 -1.10 24.57
C HIS A 792 36.73 -1.91 25.83
N GLN A 793 36.84 -1.43 27.06
CA GLN A 793 37.02 -0.14 27.74
C GLN A 793 37.32 -0.51 29.23
N PHE A 794 37.76 0.43 30.08
CA PHE A 794 37.83 0.43 31.57
C PHE A 794 39.22 0.63 32.19
N THR A 795 39.38 1.80 32.81
CA THR A 795 40.05 1.94 34.11
C THR A 795 39.16 1.34 35.19
N MET A 796 39.57 0.22 35.77
CA MET A 796 39.34 -0.14 37.17
C MET A 796 40.43 -1.15 37.56
N ASP A 797 41.21 -0.76 38.56
CA ASP A 797 42.31 -1.50 39.15
C ASP A 797 41.74 -2.50 40.17
N ILE A 798 41.81 -3.81 39.92
CA ILE A 798 41.70 -4.84 40.97
C ILE A 798 42.56 -6.06 40.59
N SER A 799 43.60 -6.25 41.39
CA SER A 799 44.36 -7.49 41.54
C SER A 799 43.46 -8.69 41.87
N SER A 800 43.31 -9.66 40.98
CA SER A 800 43.02 -11.06 41.36
C SER A 800 43.14 -11.99 40.15
N ASN A 801 44.01 -13.01 40.28
CA ASN A 801 44.05 -14.20 39.44
C ASN A 801 42.66 -14.86 39.41
N ASP A 802 42.05 -15.01 38.23
CA ASP A 802 41.24 -16.19 37.88
C ASP A 802 40.92 -16.21 36.38
N ILE A 803 41.45 -17.23 35.68
CA ILE A 803 41.27 -17.50 34.25
C ILE A 803 40.09 -18.47 34.09
N TYR A 804 39.02 -18.05 33.41
CA TYR A 804 37.91 -18.92 33.03
C TYR A 804 38.29 -19.86 31.86
N ASN A 805 38.37 -21.17 32.13
CA ASN A 805 38.61 -22.26 31.16
C ASN A 805 37.29 -22.65 30.44
N TYR A 806 37.25 -22.60 29.11
CA TYR A 806 36.16 -23.17 28.31
C TYR A 806 36.67 -24.38 27.49
N ASP A 807 36.36 -25.60 27.94
CA ASP A 807 36.77 -26.87 27.29
C ASP A 807 35.78 -27.37 26.20
N THR A 808 34.59 -26.77 26.08
CA THR A 808 33.49 -27.13 25.14
C THR A 808 32.56 -25.93 24.84
N LEU A 809 31.81 -25.97 23.72
CA LEU A 809 30.77 -24.97 23.38
C LEU A 809 29.40 -25.39 23.91
N ALA A 810 28.77 -24.65 24.83
CA ALA A 810 27.43 -24.99 25.36
C ALA A 810 26.37 -23.94 24.98
N ASN A 811 25.25 -24.37 24.38
CA ASN A 811 23.93 -23.74 24.55
C ASN A 811 22.79 -24.73 24.18
N PRO A 812 21.68 -24.82 24.94
CA PRO A 812 20.65 -25.86 24.78
C PRO A 812 19.41 -25.34 24.04
N ILE A 813 19.16 -25.81 22.80
CA ILE A 813 17.81 -25.88 22.24
C ILE A 813 17.64 -27.24 21.54
N LEU A 814 16.76 -28.04 22.13
CA LEU A 814 16.34 -29.36 21.69
C LEU A 814 15.64 -29.30 20.33
N SER A 815 16.21 -29.95 19.32
CA SER A 815 15.48 -30.85 18.42
C SER A 815 16.45 -31.78 17.66
N LEU A 816 16.22 -33.08 17.76
CA LEU A 816 16.85 -34.16 16.99
C LEU A 816 15.71 -35.05 16.43
N PRO A 817 15.92 -35.82 15.35
CA PRO A 817 17.21 -36.35 14.92
C PRO A 817 17.67 -35.91 13.52
N PHE A 818 18.89 -35.35 13.47
CA PHE A 818 19.69 -35.35 12.25
C PHE A 818 20.29 -36.75 12.07
N THR A 819 19.92 -37.41 10.97
CA THR A 819 20.58 -38.62 10.49
C THR A 819 22.02 -38.33 10.05
N HIS A 820 22.90 -39.28 10.36
CA HIS A 820 24.34 -39.28 10.10
C HIS A 820 24.75 -38.84 8.68
N SER A 821 25.92 -38.19 8.63
CA SER A 821 26.77 -37.93 7.45
C SER A 821 26.28 -36.89 6.42
N LYS A 822 26.46 -35.60 6.73
CA LYS A 822 26.81 -34.59 5.72
C LYS A 822 27.90 -33.67 6.24
N THR A 823 28.91 -33.44 5.41
CA THR A 823 30.02 -32.50 5.61
C THR A 823 29.50 -31.08 5.78
N LEU A 824 29.86 -30.43 6.88
CA LEU A 824 29.72 -28.98 7.07
C LEU A 824 30.86 -28.29 6.30
N ASP A 825 30.50 -27.49 5.29
CA ASP A 825 31.45 -26.61 4.60
C ASP A 825 31.49 -25.27 5.36
N TRP A 826 32.55 -25.07 6.15
CA TRP A 826 32.79 -23.86 6.94
C TRP A 826 33.61 -22.87 6.11
N LYS A 827 33.08 -21.68 5.81
CA LYS A 827 33.83 -20.66 5.06
C LYS A 827 34.26 -19.43 5.83
N PHE A 828 34.26 -19.43 7.17
CA PHE A 828 34.97 -18.40 7.96
C PHE A 828 35.89 -18.89 9.07
N LYS A 829 37.06 -18.24 9.11
CA LYS A 829 38.11 -18.38 10.12
C LYS A 829 37.88 -17.37 11.24
N ALA A 830 37.68 -17.87 12.46
CA ALA A 830 38.07 -17.14 13.64
C ALA A 830 39.60 -16.96 13.65
N ASN A 831 40.09 -15.81 14.13
CA ASN A 831 41.52 -15.62 14.43
C ASN A 831 41.89 -16.51 15.62
N LEU A 832 42.39 -17.70 15.32
CA LEU A 832 43.21 -18.48 16.23
C LEU A 832 44.56 -17.78 16.35
N VAL A 833 44.86 -17.26 17.53
CA VAL A 833 46.23 -16.88 17.90
C VAL A 833 47.00 -18.19 18.09
N GLY A 834 47.66 -18.65 17.02
CA GLY A 834 48.44 -19.87 16.97
C GLY A 834 48.62 -20.35 15.53
N GLU A 835 49.79 -20.92 15.21
CA GLU A 835 50.13 -21.40 13.88
C GLU A 835 49.02 -22.27 13.25
N LYS A 836 48.77 -22.02 11.96
CA LYS A 836 47.71 -22.62 11.15
C LYS A 836 47.92 -24.14 11.01
N ILE A 837 47.06 -24.94 11.64
CA ILE A 837 46.95 -26.38 11.36
C ILE A 837 46.01 -26.56 10.16
N HIS A 838 46.54 -27.07 9.06
CA HIS A 838 45.77 -27.37 7.85
C HIS A 838 44.85 -28.58 8.11
N ASN A 839 43.55 -28.32 8.26
CA ASN A 839 42.46 -29.30 8.21
C ASN A 839 42.42 -30.39 9.31
N PRO A 840 42.28 -30.06 10.61
CA PRO A 840 42.00 -31.09 11.61
C PRO A 840 40.51 -31.45 11.60
N ALA A 841 40.19 -32.72 11.39
CA ALA A 841 38.86 -33.25 11.73
C ALA A 841 38.63 -33.05 13.23
N ILE A 842 37.60 -32.29 13.61
CA ILE A 842 37.22 -32.06 15.01
C ILE A 842 36.26 -33.18 15.44
N TYR A 843 36.61 -33.91 16.50
CA TYR A 843 35.79 -34.99 17.02
C TYR A 843 34.82 -34.48 18.09
N LEU A 844 33.62 -35.09 18.16
CA LEU A 844 32.67 -34.86 19.24
C LEU A 844 33.04 -35.70 20.46
N CYS A 845 32.88 -35.13 21.65
CA CYS A 845 33.05 -35.84 22.91
C CYS A 845 31.92 -36.85 23.08
N ASP A 846 32.24 -38.14 23.26
CA ASP A 846 31.24 -39.19 23.46
C ASP A 846 30.44 -39.02 24.79
N GLN A 847 30.91 -38.19 25.74
CA GLN A 847 30.18 -37.91 27.00
C GLN A 847 29.22 -36.71 26.92
N CYS A 848 29.67 -35.56 26.41
CA CYS A 848 28.85 -34.34 26.37
C CYS A 848 28.26 -34.04 24.99
N CYS A 849 28.61 -34.81 23.96
CA CYS A 849 28.21 -34.61 22.57
C CYS A 849 28.64 -33.26 21.95
N LEU A 850 29.59 -32.56 22.58
CA LEU A 850 30.11 -31.28 22.11
C LEU A 850 31.44 -31.45 21.36
N PRO A 851 31.77 -30.56 20.39
CA PRO A 851 33.08 -30.56 19.74
C PRO A 851 34.24 -30.42 20.74
N ILE A 852 35.27 -31.25 20.58
CA ILE A 852 36.44 -31.25 21.45
C ILE A 852 37.47 -30.20 20.98
N LEU A 853 37.72 -29.18 21.80
CA LEU A 853 38.79 -28.20 21.58
C LEU A 853 40.10 -28.56 22.29
N ILE A 854 40.02 -29.34 23.36
CA ILE A 854 41.16 -29.88 24.09
C ILE A 854 40.85 -31.35 24.39
N TYR A 855 41.67 -32.25 23.86
CA TYR A 855 41.52 -33.68 24.06
C TYR A 855 42.11 -34.10 25.40
N GLY A 856 41.34 -34.85 26.19
CA GLY A 856 41.85 -35.65 27.30
C GLY A 856 42.02 -37.10 26.82
N ARG A 857 43.26 -37.52 26.59
CA ARG A 857 43.61 -38.87 26.13
C ARG A 857 43.87 -39.78 27.31
N MET A 858 43.06 -40.83 27.43
CA MET A 858 43.06 -41.77 28.54
C MET A 858 44.16 -42.81 28.35
N ILE A 859 45.09 -42.97 29.29
CA ILE A 859 46.19 -43.93 29.22
C ILE A 859 45.93 -45.08 30.20
N PRO A 860 46.08 -46.35 29.78
CA PRO A 860 46.71 -46.83 28.53
C PRO A 860 45.76 -47.11 27.36
N CYS A 861 44.44 -46.97 27.52
CA CYS A 861 43.46 -47.39 26.50
C CYS A 861 43.46 -46.53 25.22
N LYS A 862 43.98 -45.30 25.30
CA LYS A 862 44.15 -44.30 24.22
C LYS A 862 42.83 -43.80 23.62
N HIS A 863 41.71 -43.90 24.34
CA HIS A 863 40.46 -43.20 23.98
C HIS A 863 40.54 -41.73 24.38
N VAL A 864 39.72 -40.88 23.74
CA VAL A 864 39.73 -39.43 23.98
C VAL A 864 38.33 -38.90 24.25
N PHE A 865 38.25 -37.92 25.15
CA PHE A 865 37.07 -37.09 25.44
C PHE A 865 37.49 -35.62 25.43
N CYS A 866 36.56 -34.68 25.60
CA CYS A 866 36.99 -33.31 25.95
C CYS A 866 37.68 -33.33 27.32
N PHE A 867 38.65 -32.46 27.52
CA PHE A 867 39.51 -32.49 28.70
C PHE A 867 38.71 -32.42 30.00
N SER A 868 37.68 -31.58 30.07
CA SER A 868 36.75 -31.53 31.22
C SER A 868 36.04 -32.87 31.48
N CYS A 869 35.52 -33.53 30.44
CA CYS A 869 34.85 -34.83 30.56
C CYS A 869 35.83 -35.92 31.00
N ALA A 870 37.02 -35.97 30.39
CA ALA A 870 38.07 -36.91 30.79
C ALA A 870 38.43 -36.74 32.28
N HIS A 871 38.57 -35.50 32.75
CA HIS A 871 38.94 -35.20 34.14
C HIS A 871 37.82 -35.50 35.15
N LYS A 872 36.55 -35.48 34.71
CA LYS A 872 35.39 -35.86 35.51
C LYS A 872 35.15 -37.37 35.56
N THR A 873 35.94 -38.17 34.83
CA THR A 873 35.72 -39.62 34.76
C THR A 873 36.46 -40.35 35.90
N PRO A 874 35.78 -41.16 36.73
CA PRO A 874 36.39 -41.82 37.89
C PRO A 874 37.26 -43.01 37.48
N ASN A 875 38.60 -42.88 37.58
CA ASN A 875 39.68 -43.90 37.46
C ASN A 875 39.56 -44.96 36.33
N SER A 876 38.60 -44.86 35.44
CA SER A 876 38.24 -45.86 34.44
C SER A 876 37.67 -45.17 33.20
N CYS A 877 37.92 -45.72 32.02
CA CYS A 877 37.51 -45.11 30.76
C CYS A 877 36.03 -45.36 30.47
N SER A 878 35.22 -44.32 30.24
CA SER A 878 33.78 -44.50 29.95
C SER A 878 33.45 -45.28 28.69
N ARG A 879 34.44 -45.54 27.81
CA ARG A 879 34.23 -46.26 26.55
C ARG A 879 34.58 -47.75 26.63
N CYS A 880 35.64 -48.11 27.34
CA CYS A 880 36.11 -49.49 27.45
C CYS A 880 36.17 -50.03 28.87
N SER A 881 35.87 -49.21 29.87
CA SER A 881 35.95 -49.52 31.30
C SER A 881 37.35 -49.89 31.83
N ASP A 882 38.40 -49.84 30.99
CA ASP A 882 39.79 -50.01 31.41
C ASP A 882 40.22 -48.96 32.45
N GLU A 883 41.07 -49.36 33.40
CA GLU A 883 41.65 -48.46 34.41
C GLU A 883 42.49 -47.36 33.75
N VAL A 884 42.28 -46.12 34.20
CA VAL A 884 42.94 -44.92 33.66
C VAL A 884 44.04 -44.51 34.62
N LEU A 885 45.28 -44.79 34.23
CA LEU A 885 46.47 -44.45 35.01
C LEU A 885 46.84 -42.98 34.88
N LYS A 886 46.55 -42.37 33.72
CA LYS A 886 46.91 -40.97 33.42
C LYS A 886 45.99 -40.41 32.33
N ILE A 887 45.73 -39.11 32.40
CA ILE A 887 45.07 -38.34 31.34
C ILE A 887 46.10 -37.41 30.71
N GLU A 888 46.32 -37.55 29.40
CA GLU A 888 47.20 -36.67 28.62
C GLU A 888 46.37 -35.57 27.95
N LYS A 889 46.73 -34.30 28.20
CA LYS A 889 46.12 -33.14 27.55
C LYS A 889 46.75 -32.96 26.16
N CYS A 890 45.95 -33.04 25.10
CA CYS A 890 46.40 -32.89 23.73
C CYS A 890 45.59 -31.80 22.99
N ASN A 891 46.27 -30.99 22.19
CA ASN A 891 45.64 -29.91 21.43
C ASN A 891 45.02 -30.46 20.12
N VAL A 892 44.06 -29.73 19.55
CA VAL A 892 43.50 -30.03 18.22
C VAL A 892 44.62 -30.12 17.19
N GLY A 893 44.58 -31.14 16.33
CA GLY A 893 45.58 -31.40 15.30
C GLY A 893 46.79 -32.22 15.74
N THR A 894 46.94 -32.54 17.04
CA THR A 894 48.05 -33.35 17.55
C THR A 894 47.74 -34.85 17.66
N VAL A 895 46.50 -35.26 17.38
CA VAL A 895 46.02 -36.62 17.60
C VAL A 895 45.35 -37.19 16.36
N PHE A 896 45.78 -38.39 15.96
CA PHE A 896 45.25 -39.19 14.86
C PHE A 896 44.32 -40.26 15.42
N MET A 897 43.05 -40.29 15.02
CA MET A 897 42.07 -41.26 15.52
C MET A 897 41.75 -42.33 14.48
N CYS A 898 41.66 -43.58 14.92
CA CYS A 898 41.15 -44.67 14.10
C CYS A 898 39.66 -44.48 13.81
N ARG A 899 39.29 -44.42 12.53
CA ARG A 899 37.91 -44.17 12.08
C ARG A 899 36.99 -45.40 12.17
N THR A 900 37.51 -46.58 12.51
CA THR A 900 36.68 -47.77 12.77
C THR A 900 35.80 -47.51 13.99
N GLU A 901 34.47 -47.56 13.82
CA GLU A 901 33.49 -47.18 14.86
C GLU A 901 33.68 -47.92 16.19
N SER A 902 34.08 -49.19 16.14
CA SER A 902 34.36 -50.00 17.33
C SER A 902 35.69 -49.65 18.00
N CYS A 903 36.63 -49.02 17.31
CA CYS A 903 37.97 -48.80 17.82
C CYS A 903 38.19 -47.41 18.43
N LYS A 904 38.02 -46.35 17.62
CA LYS A 904 38.31 -44.93 17.98
C LYS A 904 39.58 -44.67 18.83
N ARG A 905 40.60 -45.54 18.75
CA ARG A 905 41.87 -45.34 19.46
C ARG A 905 42.67 -44.23 18.81
N THR A 906 43.43 -43.52 19.65
CA THR A 906 44.19 -42.34 19.23
C THR A 906 45.70 -42.51 19.30
N TYR A 907 46.38 -41.87 18.37
CA TYR A 907 47.82 -41.95 18.13
C TYR A 907 48.40 -40.55 17.93
N LEU A 908 49.66 -40.34 18.31
CA LEU A 908 50.31 -39.03 18.19
C LEU A 908 51.08 -38.87 16.87
N SER A 909 51.12 -39.92 16.05
CA SER A 909 51.69 -39.88 14.70
C SER A 909 50.80 -40.64 13.73
N GLN A 910 50.78 -40.20 12.46
CA GLN A 910 50.09 -40.89 11.38
C GLN A 910 50.64 -42.32 11.18
N ARG A 911 51.96 -42.48 11.30
CA ARG A 911 52.65 -43.77 11.18
C ARG A 911 52.12 -44.81 12.17
N ASP A 912 51.90 -44.41 13.43
CA ASP A 912 51.39 -45.33 14.46
C ASP A 912 49.92 -45.70 14.24
N LEU A 913 49.12 -44.76 13.73
CA LEU A 913 47.74 -45.03 13.33
C LEU A 913 47.70 -46.05 12.18
N GLU A 914 48.51 -45.84 11.13
CA GLU A 914 48.59 -46.74 9.98
C GLU A 914 49.04 -48.14 10.40
N ALA A 915 50.06 -48.25 11.26
CA ALA A 915 50.50 -49.52 11.84
C ALA A 915 49.37 -50.21 12.63
N HIS A 916 48.64 -49.46 13.45
CA HIS A 916 47.48 -49.99 14.18
C HIS A 916 46.39 -50.51 13.23
N VAL A 917 46.03 -49.74 12.20
CA VAL A 917 45.02 -50.12 11.21
C VAL A 917 45.46 -51.39 10.48
N LYS A 918 46.71 -51.47 10.04
CA LYS A 918 47.27 -52.64 9.36
C LYS A 918 47.32 -53.89 10.25
N HIS A 919 47.59 -53.74 11.55
CA HIS A 919 47.68 -54.86 12.48
C HIS A 919 46.34 -55.33 13.06
N ARG A 920 45.36 -54.43 13.24
CA ARG A 920 44.10 -54.73 13.95
C ARG A 920 42.85 -54.70 13.07
N HIS A 921 42.89 -53.98 11.93
CA HIS A 921 41.71 -53.77 11.07
C HIS A 921 41.89 -54.30 9.64
N ALA A 922 43.11 -54.49 9.14
CA ALA A 922 43.34 -55.20 7.89
C ALA A 922 43.18 -56.72 8.10
N ARG A 923 42.05 -57.29 7.66
CA ARG A 923 41.89 -58.76 7.57
C ARG A 923 42.36 -59.27 6.21
N LYS A 924 43.14 -60.35 6.28
CA LYS A 924 43.52 -61.26 5.19
C LYS A 924 42.30 -61.61 4.31
N GLY A 925 42.49 -61.62 2.98
CA GLY A 925 41.71 -62.47 2.09
C GLY A 925 41.11 -61.76 0.88
N ASP A 926 41.93 -61.59 -0.16
CA ASP A 926 41.48 -61.58 -1.55
C ASP A 926 41.36 -63.05 -1.98
N ALA A 927 40.15 -63.52 -2.31
CA ALA A 927 39.93 -64.87 -2.87
C ALA A 927 38.53 -65.02 -3.52
N SER A 928 38.25 -64.24 -4.58
CA SER A 928 37.25 -64.53 -5.64
C SER A 928 37.04 -63.22 -6.42
N GLN A 929 37.39 -63.01 -7.69
CA GLN A 929 37.38 -63.88 -8.86
C GLN A 929 38.36 -63.32 -9.90
N ARG A 930 39.24 -64.20 -10.40
CA ARG A 930 39.66 -64.18 -11.79
C ARG A 930 38.60 -64.96 -12.58
N ASN A 931 37.96 -64.31 -13.55
CA ASN A 931 37.64 -64.79 -14.90
C ASN A 931 36.81 -63.74 -15.62
#